data_AF-A0A956AU45-F1
#
_entry.id   AF-A0A956AU45-F1
#
_cell.length_a   1.000
_cell.length_b   1.000
_cell.length_c   1.000
_cell.angle_alpha   90.00
_cell.angle_beta   90.00
_cell.angle_gamma   90.00
#
_symmetry.space_group_name_H-M   'P 1'
#
loop_
_entity.id
_entity.type
_entity.pdbx_description
1 polymer ?
#
loop_
_entity_poly.entity_id
_entity_poly.type
_entity_poly.pdbx_seq_one_letter_code
_entity_poly.pdbx_strand_id
1 'polypeptide(L)'
;MSPRRLLGAIALASLALTSIAHGQTPDAGRADAAPPADAGLAADAGPADRDELLGRRQAIETLIAGIPAEATDEASLARRQELGRQIELIDQMRAAVADRARRLNAVADDSRERQSLDTELRAFTALPPPGAPAQVNAEDVGRVEAEVEANRRTVAALDAEVTRAEARLAELPRLIAEARRRGRTATELSRALAAQLATLPLGDARDQLALRLDTARLDARAGAEVAEDLEVEQAMLQASGRLLTQQRDLARRQLARSEQILELHRKAYESTLTEKQADVDRALVAAREALIEARDRPGVFLATWRVRLIESQVKLAEASRLRLSVARALAQQSKLLEADASELRGLQGLVEGADASERIADKLKEIALRLDRRHDELERVRQLPEVSAAQIARTRRFEVSDLLYEIDEPWRAETEMIETGLSATERGAFAEAARKLREQVRDALRDEQNALAELLAEGEALRGALAERVETLDQLDAFVRARVFWVQDAPPLGREVWRQAKNDIARLRIWLAGPALRRPEGTQPGWPLVWTGAVVALLSLVLALVHLRLRRVMRGLRADDDLPLMQRLRFAIVGLLSAGLLPLWVWLLGHLAAATDLPPALLAPVRAALTHAALALAALHLGRFLFRPGGFAEGELNLRPETAAALRKAVQILAGGYALFLAPRSALVAGPLRLDALPRLLYTLADMTAIYTLIRLGRPRSPIIRDLLHQLSRPGLARFVPPIGAFLLVFGLLIISMDVLGYGLVAGWLAGG
;
A
#
# COMPACT_ATOMS: atom_id res chain seq x y z
N MET A 1 35.82 -9.41 -16.78
CA MET A 1 34.70 -9.61 -17.74
C MET A 1 33.66 -8.54 -17.47
N SER A 2 33.14 -7.87 -18.51
CA SER A 2 32.13 -6.83 -18.31
C SER A 2 30.78 -7.44 -17.89
N PRO A 3 29.98 -6.77 -17.04
CA PRO A 3 28.66 -7.25 -16.62
C PRO A 3 27.72 -7.54 -17.82
N ARG A 4 27.90 -6.83 -18.95
CA ARG A 4 27.20 -7.10 -20.22
C ARG A 4 27.53 -8.47 -20.81
N ARG A 5 28.77 -8.96 -20.71
CA ARG A 5 29.14 -10.30 -21.19
C ARG A 5 28.70 -11.41 -20.23
N LEU A 6 28.47 -11.09 -18.95
CA LEU A 6 27.95 -12.03 -17.96
C LEU A 6 26.44 -12.26 -18.16
N LEU A 7 25.68 -11.20 -18.46
CA LEU A 7 24.25 -11.29 -18.77
C LEU A 7 23.96 -12.02 -20.09
N GLY A 8 24.77 -11.78 -21.13
CA GLY A 8 24.68 -12.55 -22.38
C GLY A 8 25.02 -14.04 -22.22
N ALA A 9 25.98 -14.37 -21.34
CA ALA A 9 26.32 -15.77 -21.04
C ALA A 9 25.25 -16.48 -20.20
N ILE A 10 24.57 -15.76 -19.30
CA ILE A 10 23.45 -16.29 -18.51
C ILE A 10 22.21 -16.52 -19.39
N ALA A 11 21.91 -15.60 -20.32
CA ALA A 11 20.81 -15.77 -21.29
C ALA A 11 21.03 -16.92 -22.29
N LEU A 12 22.28 -17.13 -22.73
CA LEU A 12 22.63 -18.27 -23.58
C LEU A 12 22.61 -19.60 -22.83
N ALA A 13 22.93 -19.61 -21.53
CA ALA A 13 22.85 -20.81 -20.69
C ALA A 13 21.40 -21.25 -20.41
N SER A 14 20.47 -20.32 -20.25
CA SER A 14 19.03 -20.63 -20.09
C SER A 14 18.35 -21.07 -21.39
N LEU A 15 18.84 -20.62 -22.56
CA LEU A 15 18.42 -21.13 -23.88
C LEU A 15 18.96 -22.54 -24.19
N ALA A 16 20.19 -22.86 -23.76
CA ALA A 16 20.75 -24.20 -23.92
C ALA A 16 20.01 -25.27 -23.09
N LEU A 17 19.49 -24.89 -21.92
CA LEU A 17 18.70 -25.79 -21.06
C LEU A 17 17.27 -26.03 -21.56
N THR A 18 16.68 -25.09 -22.31
CA THR A 18 15.36 -25.27 -22.95
C THR A 18 15.44 -26.04 -24.28
N SER A 19 16.57 -25.96 -25.00
CA SER A 19 16.81 -26.76 -26.21
C SER A 19 17.00 -28.26 -25.94
N ILE A 20 17.47 -28.66 -24.76
CA ILE A 20 17.64 -30.08 -24.39
C ILE A 20 16.28 -30.77 -24.13
N ALA A 21 15.20 -30.01 -23.90
CA ALA A 21 13.87 -30.55 -23.66
C ALA A 21 13.07 -30.83 -24.96
N HIS A 22 13.45 -30.28 -26.11
CA HIS A 22 12.77 -30.48 -27.40
C HIS A 22 13.83 -30.72 -28.48
N GLY A 23 14.12 -32.00 -28.76
CA GLY A 23 15.17 -32.45 -29.68
C GLY A 23 15.00 -32.00 -31.14
N GLN A 24 15.31 -30.74 -31.42
CA GLN A 24 15.45 -30.20 -32.76
C GLN A 24 16.70 -29.32 -32.81
N THR A 25 17.73 -29.81 -33.48
CA THR A 25 18.87 -29.02 -33.96
C THR A 25 18.39 -28.14 -35.13
N PRO A 26 18.52 -26.80 -35.08
CA PRO A 26 18.26 -25.98 -36.24
C PRO A 26 19.48 -25.97 -37.16
N ASP A 27 19.21 -26.36 -38.41
CA ASP A 27 20.13 -26.35 -39.54
C ASP A 27 20.54 -24.91 -39.89
N ALA A 28 21.84 -24.65 -39.97
CA ALA A 28 22.41 -23.32 -40.18
C ALA A 28 22.40 -22.95 -41.67
N GLY A 29 21.23 -22.52 -42.18
CA GLY A 29 21.10 -21.87 -43.49
C GLY A 29 21.65 -20.45 -43.47
N ARG A 30 22.90 -20.30 -43.89
CA ARG A 30 23.59 -19.01 -44.08
C ARG A 30 23.00 -18.29 -45.29
N ALA A 31 22.14 -17.30 -45.06
CA ALA A 31 21.68 -16.37 -46.09
C ALA A 31 22.51 -15.09 -46.02
N ASP A 32 23.30 -14.85 -47.06
CA ASP A 32 24.02 -13.60 -47.30
C ASP A 32 23.00 -12.46 -47.48
N ALA A 33 22.87 -11.60 -46.47
CA ALA A 33 22.17 -10.33 -46.58
C ALA A 33 23.19 -9.20 -46.57
N ALA A 34 23.30 -8.52 -47.70
CA ALA A 34 24.12 -7.33 -47.90
C ALA A 34 23.79 -6.24 -46.86
N PRO A 35 24.78 -5.49 -46.36
CA PRO A 35 24.52 -4.41 -45.40
C PRO A 35 23.74 -3.28 -46.09
N PRO A 36 22.72 -2.70 -45.42
CA PRO A 36 22.04 -1.53 -45.95
C PRO A 36 23.00 -0.34 -45.92
N ALA A 37 23.20 0.24 -47.09
CA ALA A 37 23.85 1.51 -47.29
C ALA A 37 22.94 2.62 -46.74
N ASP A 38 23.17 3.04 -45.50
CA ASP A 38 22.75 4.34 -44.94
C ASP A 38 23.43 4.54 -43.58
N ALA A 39 24.74 4.78 -43.62
CA ALA A 39 25.54 5.24 -42.48
C ALA A 39 26.18 6.60 -42.81
N GLY A 40 25.33 7.59 -43.14
CA GLY A 40 25.74 8.96 -43.50
C GLY A 40 26.04 9.88 -42.30
N LEU A 41 26.34 9.35 -41.12
CA LEU A 41 26.60 10.13 -39.90
C LEU A 41 27.92 9.76 -39.19
N ALA A 42 28.86 9.13 -39.91
CA ALA A 42 30.26 9.08 -39.46
C ALA A 42 30.89 10.47 -39.68
N ALA A 43 30.58 11.41 -38.80
CA ALA A 43 31.23 12.71 -38.78
C ALA A 43 32.70 12.54 -38.37
N ASP A 44 33.53 13.10 -39.24
CA ASP A 44 34.97 13.00 -39.39
C ASP A 44 35.74 13.74 -38.29
N ALA A 45 35.47 13.48 -37.00
CA ALA A 45 36.34 13.91 -35.91
C ALA A 45 37.54 12.94 -35.82
N GLY A 46 38.38 13.00 -36.86
CA GLY A 46 39.44 12.02 -37.10
C GLY A 46 40.58 12.04 -36.08
N PRO A 47 41.50 11.05 -36.14
CA PRO A 47 42.75 11.02 -35.37
C PRO A 47 43.58 12.32 -35.48
N ALA A 48 43.40 13.08 -36.56
CA ALA A 48 44.04 14.37 -36.81
C ALA A 48 43.74 15.43 -35.73
N ASP A 49 42.50 15.58 -35.25
CA ASP A 49 42.16 16.56 -34.20
C ASP A 49 42.75 16.16 -32.83
N ARG A 50 42.86 14.85 -32.57
CA ARG A 50 43.49 14.32 -31.35
C ARG A 50 45.00 14.58 -31.32
N ASP A 51 45.66 14.35 -32.44
CA ASP A 51 47.10 14.57 -32.60
C ASP A 51 47.44 16.07 -32.57
N GLU A 52 46.57 16.93 -33.13
CA GLU A 52 46.70 18.38 -33.04
C GLU A 52 46.59 18.88 -31.57
N LEU A 53 45.59 18.42 -30.82
CA LEU A 53 45.43 18.79 -29.41
C LEU A 53 46.59 18.30 -28.53
N LEU A 54 47.14 17.12 -28.82
CA LEU A 54 48.35 16.59 -28.17
C LEU A 54 49.58 17.45 -28.45
N GLY A 55 49.83 17.78 -29.72
CA GLY A 55 50.94 18.65 -30.10
C GLY A 55 50.82 20.04 -29.46
N ARG A 56 49.61 20.59 -29.39
CA ARG A 56 49.35 21.89 -28.76
C ARG A 56 49.54 21.85 -27.24
N ARG A 57 49.14 20.76 -26.57
CA ARG A 57 49.42 20.54 -25.13
C ARG A 57 50.91 20.49 -24.85
N GLN A 58 51.68 19.73 -25.63
CA GLN A 58 53.14 19.62 -25.49
C GLN A 58 53.85 20.97 -25.73
N ALA A 59 53.39 21.75 -26.69
CA ALA A 59 53.89 23.10 -26.92
C ALA A 59 53.66 24.01 -25.71
N ILE A 60 52.48 23.96 -25.09
CA ILE A 60 52.15 24.75 -23.88
C ILE A 60 52.96 24.27 -22.66
N GLU A 61 53.15 22.97 -22.47
CA GLU A 61 54.01 22.42 -21.40
C GLU A 61 55.46 22.90 -21.55
N THR A 62 55.96 22.97 -22.77
CA THR A 62 57.30 23.51 -23.07
C THR A 62 57.38 25.01 -22.73
N LEU A 63 56.32 25.78 -23.00
CA LEU A 63 56.23 27.19 -22.63
C LEU A 63 56.16 27.40 -21.12
N ILE A 64 55.46 26.53 -20.38
CA ILE A 64 55.42 26.56 -18.90
C ILE A 64 56.79 26.23 -18.32
N ALA A 65 57.48 25.22 -18.86
CA ALA A 65 58.82 24.82 -18.42
C ALA A 65 59.88 25.93 -18.65
N GLY A 66 59.67 26.80 -19.65
CA GLY A 66 60.51 27.97 -19.90
C GLY A 66 60.32 29.12 -18.89
N ILE A 67 59.31 29.08 -18.01
CA ILE A 67 59.10 30.07 -16.95
C ILE A 67 59.81 29.58 -15.68
N PRO A 68 60.78 30.34 -15.11
CA PRO A 68 61.54 29.92 -13.92
C PRO A 68 60.62 29.55 -12.75
N ALA A 69 60.87 28.41 -12.09
CA ALA A 69 60.03 27.93 -10.98
C ALA A 69 59.92 28.94 -9.82
N GLU A 70 61.00 29.71 -9.58
CA GLU A 70 61.17 30.67 -8.50
C GLU A 70 60.71 32.11 -8.84
N ALA A 71 60.16 32.33 -10.03
CA ALA A 71 59.66 33.64 -10.45
C ALA A 71 58.48 34.10 -9.56
N THR A 72 58.69 35.12 -8.72
CA THR A 72 57.67 35.72 -7.84
C THR A 72 57.01 36.96 -8.44
N ASP A 73 57.42 37.39 -9.64
CA ASP A 73 56.80 38.51 -10.32
C ASP A 73 55.37 38.16 -10.75
N GLU A 74 54.46 39.08 -10.50
CA GLU A 74 53.02 38.91 -10.72
C GLU A 74 52.68 38.57 -12.18
N ALA A 75 53.48 39.07 -13.12
CA ALA A 75 53.35 38.81 -14.55
C ALA A 75 53.65 37.36 -14.94
N SER A 76 54.73 36.77 -14.41
CA SER A 76 55.10 35.37 -14.67
C SER A 76 54.12 34.39 -14.02
N LEU A 77 53.61 34.71 -12.82
CA LEU A 77 52.58 33.91 -12.15
C LEU A 77 51.25 33.93 -12.92
N ALA A 78 50.79 35.11 -13.34
CA ALA A 78 49.58 35.23 -14.16
C ALA A 78 49.71 34.48 -15.50
N ARG A 79 50.89 34.55 -16.13
CA ARG A 79 51.18 33.81 -17.38
C ARG A 79 51.14 32.29 -17.17
N ARG A 80 51.73 31.79 -16.08
CA ARG A 80 51.71 30.36 -15.74
C ARG A 80 50.30 29.85 -15.44
N GLN A 81 49.48 30.62 -14.73
CA GLN A 81 48.07 30.29 -14.48
C GLN A 81 47.26 30.20 -15.77
N GLU A 82 47.45 31.17 -16.67
CA GLU A 82 46.73 31.23 -17.94
C GLU A 82 47.10 30.04 -18.86
N LEU A 83 48.39 29.70 -18.96
CA LEU A 83 48.85 28.50 -19.67
C LEU A 83 48.36 27.21 -19.02
N GLY A 84 48.32 27.14 -17.69
CA GLY A 84 47.74 26.01 -16.96
C GLY A 84 46.25 25.81 -17.29
N ARG A 85 45.50 26.90 -17.38
CA ARG A 85 44.10 26.88 -17.83
C ARG A 85 43.95 26.39 -19.26
N GLN A 86 44.87 26.76 -20.16
CA GLN A 86 44.85 26.23 -21.54
C GLN A 86 45.05 24.71 -21.58
N ILE A 87 45.94 24.15 -20.74
CA ILE A 87 46.11 22.69 -20.62
C ILE A 87 44.81 22.03 -20.16
N GLU A 88 44.17 22.57 -19.12
CA GLU A 88 42.90 22.03 -18.60
C GLU A 88 41.80 22.01 -19.67
N LEU A 89 41.68 23.10 -20.45
CA LEU A 89 40.72 23.20 -21.55
C LEU A 89 41.01 22.19 -22.68
N ILE A 90 42.28 21.98 -23.01
CA ILE A 90 42.70 20.99 -24.00
C ILE A 90 42.38 19.57 -23.51
N ASP A 91 42.63 19.26 -22.23
CA ASP A 91 42.32 17.95 -21.67
C ASP A 91 40.80 17.71 -21.59
N GLN A 92 40.00 18.73 -21.27
CA GLN A 92 38.53 18.68 -21.35
C GLN A 92 38.05 18.36 -22.77
N MET A 93 38.60 19.04 -23.79
CA MET A 93 38.28 18.76 -25.20
C MET A 93 38.67 17.34 -25.62
N ARG A 94 39.86 16.87 -25.23
CA ARG A 94 40.33 15.51 -25.55
C ARG A 94 39.43 14.45 -24.93
N ALA A 95 38.97 14.66 -23.69
CA ALA A 95 38.02 13.77 -23.03
C ALA A 95 36.68 13.73 -23.78
N ALA A 96 36.11 14.90 -24.13
CA ALA A 96 34.86 14.99 -24.88
C ALA A 96 34.93 14.29 -26.24
N VAL A 97 36.00 14.51 -27.02
CA VAL A 97 36.21 13.83 -28.31
C VAL A 97 36.38 12.30 -28.13
N ALA A 98 37.09 11.87 -27.08
CA ALA A 98 37.26 10.46 -26.77
C ALA A 98 35.96 9.76 -26.38
N ASP A 99 35.11 10.44 -25.61
CA ASP A 99 33.81 9.94 -25.18
C ASP A 99 32.83 9.89 -26.35
N ARG A 100 32.79 10.94 -27.17
CA ARG A 100 31.98 10.98 -28.40
C ARG A 100 32.28 9.79 -29.31
N ALA A 101 33.56 9.53 -29.61
CA ALA A 101 33.96 8.41 -30.47
C ALA A 101 33.54 7.04 -29.88
N ARG A 102 33.65 6.86 -28.57
CA ARG A 102 33.21 5.64 -27.88
C ARG A 102 31.69 5.47 -27.96
N ARG A 103 30.92 6.55 -27.78
CA ARG A 103 29.45 6.55 -27.79
C ARG A 103 28.90 6.29 -29.19
N LEU A 104 29.49 6.89 -30.23
CA LEU A 104 29.08 6.65 -31.62
C LEU A 104 29.24 5.18 -32.03
N ASN A 105 30.32 4.52 -31.60
CA ASN A 105 30.50 3.08 -31.83
C ASN A 105 29.45 2.23 -31.09
N ALA A 106 29.04 2.62 -29.88
CA ALA A 106 28.01 1.92 -29.12
C ALA A 106 26.62 1.98 -29.78
N VAL A 107 26.27 3.10 -30.43
CA VAL A 107 24.99 3.26 -31.15
C VAL A 107 24.83 2.27 -32.32
N ALA A 108 25.94 1.95 -33.00
CA ALA A 108 25.93 0.99 -34.10
C ALA A 108 25.65 -0.45 -33.61
N ASP A 109 26.19 -0.83 -32.45
CA ASP A 109 25.96 -2.14 -31.84
C ASP A 109 24.52 -2.29 -31.32
N ASP A 110 23.96 -1.24 -30.70
CA ASP A 110 22.57 -1.20 -30.21
C ASP A 110 21.55 -1.54 -31.32
N SER A 111 21.84 -1.14 -32.57
CA SER A 111 20.93 -1.35 -33.70
C SER A 111 20.81 -2.83 -34.09
N ARG A 112 21.91 -3.59 -34.00
CA ARG A 112 21.92 -5.04 -34.24
C ARG A 112 21.20 -5.77 -33.12
N GLU A 113 21.44 -5.35 -31.87
CA GLU A 113 20.82 -5.94 -30.68
C GLU A 113 19.29 -5.75 -30.68
N ARG A 114 18.79 -4.61 -31.19
CA ARG A 114 17.34 -4.42 -31.38
C ARG A 114 16.73 -5.40 -32.35
N GLN A 115 17.42 -5.72 -33.45
CA GLN A 115 16.89 -6.66 -34.45
C GLN A 115 16.82 -8.08 -33.88
N SER A 116 17.82 -8.50 -33.09
CA SER A 116 17.76 -9.79 -32.39
C SER A 116 16.64 -9.81 -31.36
N LEU A 117 16.48 -8.75 -30.56
CA LEU A 117 15.41 -8.66 -29.56
C LEU A 117 14.02 -8.65 -30.16
N ASP A 118 13.79 -7.96 -31.28
CA ASP A 118 12.48 -7.97 -31.95
C ASP A 118 12.17 -9.38 -32.49
N THR A 119 13.19 -10.10 -32.96
CA THR A 119 13.05 -11.50 -33.38
C THR A 119 12.71 -12.40 -32.19
N GLU A 120 13.40 -12.25 -31.06
CA GLU A 120 13.11 -12.97 -29.81
C GLU A 120 11.72 -12.65 -29.28
N LEU A 121 11.30 -11.38 -29.31
CA LEU A 121 10.01 -10.95 -28.81
C LEU A 121 8.87 -11.54 -29.66
N ARG A 122 9.05 -11.60 -30.99
CA ARG A 122 8.12 -12.29 -31.90
C ARG A 122 8.06 -13.78 -31.65
N ALA A 123 9.22 -14.43 -31.53
CA ALA A 123 9.31 -15.86 -31.20
C ALA A 123 8.62 -16.17 -29.87
N PHE A 124 8.82 -15.33 -28.86
CA PHE A 124 8.18 -15.48 -27.55
C PHE A 124 6.67 -15.30 -27.60
N THR A 125 6.17 -14.32 -28.37
CA THR A 125 4.70 -14.14 -28.55
C THR A 125 4.04 -15.27 -29.34
N ALA A 126 4.79 -15.99 -30.18
CA ALA A 126 4.28 -17.12 -30.94
C ALA A 126 4.17 -18.41 -30.11
N LEU A 127 4.78 -18.45 -28.91
CA LEU A 127 4.71 -19.63 -28.06
C LEU A 127 3.27 -19.85 -27.55
N PRO A 128 2.74 -21.08 -27.61
CA PRO A 128 1.40 -21.38 -27.11
C PRO A 128 1.31 -21.13 -25.59
N PRO A 129 0.10 -20.92 -25.05
CA PRO A 129 -0.10 -20.81 -23.61
C PRO A 129 0.41 -22.07 -22.90
N PRO A 130 1.03 -21.93 -21.72
CA PRO A 130 1.55 -23.07 -20.98
C PRO A 130 0.43 -24.05 -20.60
N GLY A 131 0.67 -25.35 -20.79
CA GLY A 131 -0.24 -26.42 -20.41
C GLY A 131 -0.07 -26.84 -18.94
N ALA A 132 -1.13 -27.38 -18.34
CA ALA A 132 -1.07 -27.92 -17.00
C ALA A 132 -0.33 -29.27 -17.00
N PRO A 133 0.72 -29.46 -16.16
CA PRO A 133 1.34 -30.76 -15.97
C PRO A 133 0.38 -31.75 -15.27
N ALA A 134 0.47 -33.03 -15.63
CA ALA A 134 -0.44 -34.07 -15.12
C ALA A 134 -0.15 -34.49 -13.68
N GLN A 135 1.13 -34.57 -13.30
CA GLN A 135 1.58 -34.82 -11.93
C GLN A 135 2.78 -33.93 -11.64
N VAL A 136 2.82 -33.36 -10.44
CA VAL A 136 3.86 -32.40 -10.02
C VAL A 136 4.27 -32.77 -8.60
N ASN A 137 5.58 -32.80 -8.33
CA ASN A 137 6.10 -32.98 -6.97
C ASN A 137 6.52 -31.62 -6.36
N ALA A 138 6.95 -31.62 -5.09
CA ALA A 138 7.37 -30.40 -4.42
C ALA A 138 8.64 -29.76 -5.06
N GLU A 139 9.55 -30.59 -5.58
CA GLU A 139 10.79 -30.12 -6.22
C GLU A 139 10.52 -29.38 -7.54
N ASP A 140 9.55 -29.85 -8.32
CA ASP A 140 9.11 -29.21 -9.56
C ASP A 140 8.55 -27.82 -9.29
N VAL A 141 7.73 -27.66 -8.25
CA VAL A 141 7.23 -26.34 -7.82
C VAL A 141 8.40 -25.45 -7.41
N GLY A 142 9.31 -25.96 -6.56
CA GLY A 142 10.48 -25.20 -6.10
C GLY A 142 11.40 -24.74 -7.23
N ARG A 143 11.60 -25.57 -8.27
CA ARG A 143 12.38 -25.20 -9.46
C ARG A 143 11.74 -24.05 -10.23
N VAL A 144 10.42 -24.11 -10.45
CA VAL A 144 9.69 -23.03 -11.14
C VAL A 144 9.66 -21.76 -10.29
N GLU A 145 9.56 -21.87 -8.97
CA GLU A 145 9.66 -20.72 -8.05
C GLU A 145 11.03 -20.03 -8.15
N ALA A 146 12.11 -20.79 -8.21
CA ALA A 146 13.45 -20.25 -8.40
C ALA A 146 13.61 -19.53 -9.75
N GLU A 147 12.98 -20.05 -10.82
CA GLU A 147 12.95 -19.41 -12.13
C GLU A 147 12.18 -18.08 -12.11
N VAL A 148 11.02 -18.04 -11.46
CA VAL A 148 10.23 -16.81 -11.26
C VAL A 148 11.04 -15.76 -10.52
N GLU A 149 11.74 -16.14 -9.44
CA GLU A 149 12.59 -15.21 -8.68
C GLU A 149 13.78 -14.68 -9.49
N ALA A 150 14.42 -15.52 -10.31
CA ALA A 150 15.47 -15.07 -11.23
C ALA A 150 14.94 -14.06 -12.25
N ASN A 151 13.74 -14.31 -12.79
CA ASN A 151 13.08 -13.39 -13.72
C ASN A 151 12.69 -12.06 -13.06
N ARG A 152 12.19 -12.09 -11.81
CA ARG A 152 11.88 -10.87 -11.03
C ARG A 152 13.10 -10.00 -10.83
N ARG A 153 14.24 -10.58 -10.44
CA ARG A 153 15.51 -9.85 -10.27
C ARG A 153 15.97 -9.21 -11.58
N THR A 154 15.78 -9.91 -12.70
CA THR A 154 16.12 -9.38 -14.03
C THR A 154 15.25 -8.18 -14.40
N VAL A 155 13.93 -8.26 -14.17
CA VAL A 155 13.01 -7.13 -14.39
C VAL A 155 13.37 -5.94 -13.49
N ALA A 156 13.63 -6.17 -12.20
CA ALA A 156 14.00 -5.11 -11.27
C ALA A 156 15.32 -4.41 -11.65
N ALA A 157 16.32 -5.16 -12.12
CA ALA A 157 17.57 -4.60 -12.62
C ALA A 157 17.35 -3.72 -13.86
N LEU A 158 16.56 -4.19 -14.83
CA LEU A 158 16.23 -3.44 -16.04
C LEU A 158 15.40 -2.19 -15.73
N ASP A 159 14.45 -2.26 -14.80
CA ASP A 159 13.68 -1.11 -14.35
C ASP A 159 14.59 -0.03 -13.73
N ALA A 160 15.55 -0.43 -12.91
CA ALA A 160 16.53 0.50 -12.35
C ALA A 160 17.43 1.14 -13.43
N GLU A 161 17.82 0.39 -14.46
CA GLU A 161 18.60 0.93 -15.59
C GLU A 161 17.79 1.92 -16.42
N VAL A 162 16.52 1.63 -16.71
CA VAL A 162 15.62 2.55 -17.40
C VAL A 162 15.44 3.84 -16.60
N THR A 163 15.17 3.75 -15.29
CA THR A 163 15.03 4.95 -14.45
C THR A 163 16.31 5.80 -14.41
N ARG A 164 17.49 5.18 -14.33
CA ARG A 164 18.77 5.91 -14.41
C ARG A 164 18.96 6.61 -15.76
N ALA A 165 18.62 5.93 -16.85
CA ALA A 165 18.72 6.50 -18.19
C ALA A 165 17.75 7.69 -18.38
N GLU A 166 16.51 7.56 -17.90
CA GLU A 166 15.50 8.63 -17.93
C GLU A 166 15.91 9.84 -17.09
N ALA A 167 16.40 9.61 -15.86
CA ALA A 167 16.89 10.67 -14.98
C ALA A 167 18.06 11.44 -15.63
N ARG A 168 19.01 10.71 -16.25
CA ARG A 168 20.12 11.33 -16.97
C ARG A 168 19.64 12.13 -18.19
N LEU A 169 18.69 11.59 -18.95
CA LEU A 169 18.11 12.24 -20.11
C LEU A 169 17.35 13.53 -19.74
N ALA A 170 16.72 13.57 -18.56
CA ALA A 170 16.08 14.78 -18.03
C ALA A 170 17.09 15.88 -17.64
N GLU A 171 18.30 15.51 -17.20
CA GLU A 171 19.36 16.44 -16.80
C GLU A 171 20.10 17.07 -18.01
N LEU A 172 20.30 16.28 -19.08
CA LEU A 172 21.10 16.67 -20.25
C LEU A 172 20.73 18.02 -20.90
N PRO A 173 19.45 18.38 -21.10
CA PRO A 173 19.09 19.67 -21.69
C PRO A 173 19.65 20.86 -20.90
N ARG A 174 19.71 20.76 -19.56
CA ARG A 174 20.27 21.80 -18.70
C ARG A 174 21.78 21.90 -18.89
N LEU A 175 22.47 20.76 -18.89
CA LEU A 175 23.93 20.69 -19.07
C LEU A 175 24.35 21.21 -20.45
N ILE A 176 23.61 20.87 -21.51
CA ILE A 176 23.84 21.38 -22.87
C ILE A 176 23.67 22.91 -22.91
N ALA A 177 22.62 23.43 -22.27
CA ALA A 177 22.38 24.87 -22.20
C ALA A 177 23.50 25.61 -21.43
N GLU A 178 23.97 25.04 -20.31
CA GLU A 178 25.09 25.56 -19.53
C GLU A 178 26.39 25.58 -20.34
N ALA A 179 26.72 24.48 -21.03
CA ALA A 179 27.91 24.38 -21.89
C ALA A 179 27.87 25.40 -23.05
N ARG A 180 26.71 25.53 -23.72
CA ARG A 180 26.49 26.53 -24.77
C ARG A 180 26.61 27.96 -24.25
N ARG A 181 26.08 28.23 -23.06
CA ARG A 181 26.18 29.56 -22.43
C ARG A 181 27.64 29.89 -22.13
N ARG A 182 28.40 28.95 -21.56
CA ARG A 182 29.85 29.09 -21.33
C ARG A 182 30.60 29.42 -22.64
N GLY A 183 30.32 28.66 -23.71
CA GLY A 183 30.91 28.91 -25.02
C GLY A 183 30.60 30.30 -25.59
N ARG A 184 29.35 30.77 -25.46
CA ARG A 184 28.95 32.13 -25.89
C ARG A 184 29.64 33.21 -25.08
N THR A 185 29.68 33.09 -23.75
CA THR A 185 30.35 34.07 -22.88
C THR A 185 31.85 34.15 -23.18
N ALA A 186 32.50 33.01 -23.45
CA ALA A 186 33.91 32.98 -23.86
C ALA A 186 34.12 33.61 -25.25
N THR A 187 33.17 33.43 -26.17
CA THR A 187 33.19 34.07 -27.50
C THR A 187 33.08 35.59 -27.39
N GLU A 188 32.15 36.10 -26.58
CA GLU A 188 32.00 37.54 -26.32
C GLU A 188 33.27 38.13 -25.69
N LEU A 189 33.84 37.44 -24.70
CA LEU A 189 35.09 37.84 -24.06
C LEU A 189 36.26 37.85 -25.07
N SER A 190 36.35 36.85 -25.95
CA SER A 190 37.36 36.81 -27.01
C SER A 190 37.23 37.99 -27.99
N ARG A 191 36.00 38.42 -28.34
CA ARG A 191 35.78 39.60 -29.19
C ARG A 191 36.20 40.89 -28.49
N ALA A 192 35.86 41.03 -27.21
CA ALA A 192 36.25 42.19 -26.41
C ALA A 192 37.78 42.29 -26.28
N LEU A 193 38.46 41.17 -25.99
CA LEU A 193 39.92 41.11 -25.93
C LEU A 193 40.57 41.39 -27.29
N ALA A 194 40.01 40.87 -28.40
CA ALA A 194 40.53 41.15 -29.73
C ALA A 194 40.44 42.65 -30.10
N ALA A 195 39.34 43.30 -29.72
CA ALA A 195 39.18 44.75 -29.92
C ALA A 195 40.20 45.57 -29.10
N GLN A 196 40.50 45.15 -27.87
CA GLN A 196 41.53 45.78 -27.03
C GLN A 196 42.95 45.53 -27.58
N LEU A 197 43.23 44.32 -28.08
CA LEU A 197 44.53 43.97 -28.65
C LEU A 197 44.86 44.84 -29.88
N ALA A 198 43.85 45.22 -30.66
CA ALA A 198 44.01 46.05 -31.84
C ALA A 198 44.49 47.49 -31.54
N THR A 199 44.25 48.00 -30.33
CA THR A 199 44.59 49.38 -29.93
C THR A 199 45.86 49.50 -29.09
N LEU A 200 46.46 48.39 -28.66
CA LEU A 200 47.65 48.35 -27.80
C LEU A 200 48.97 48.39 -28.61
N PRO A 201 49.97 49.20 -28.23
CA PRO A 201 51.31 49.15 -28.82
C PRO A 201 52.03 47.83 -28.52
N LEU A 202 53.10 47.53 -29.27
CA LEU A 202 53.93 46.34 -29.08
C LEU A 202 54.64 46.38 -27.71
N GLY A 203 54.61 45.26 -26.98
CA GLY A 203 55.24 45.09 -25.65
C GLY A 203 54.57 44.00 -24.80
N ASP A 204 55.08 43.76 -23.58
CA ASP A 204 54.66 42.66 -22.69
C ASP A 204 53.15 42.65 -22.37
N ALA A 205 52.54 43.84 -22.26
CA ALA A 205 51.10 43.97 -22.03
C ALA A 205 50.26 43.45 -23.20
N ARG A 206 50.76 43.60 -24.45
CA ARG A 206 50.11 43.06 -25.65
C ARG A 206 50.23 41.54 -25.70
N ASP A 207 51.38 40.98 -25.31
CA ASP A 207 51.60 39.53 -25.28
C ASP A 207 50.76 38.83 -24.21
N GLN A 208 50.61 39.42 -23.02
CA GLN A 208 49.68 38.91 -22.00
C GLN A 208 48.23 38.94 -22.47
N LEU A 209 47.82 40.00 -23.17
CA LEU A 209 46.45 40.12 -23.68
C LEU A 209 46.19 39.17 -24.85
N ALA A 210 47.19 38.91 -25.69
CA ALA A 210 47.15 37.89 -26.72
C ALA A 210 47.00 36.48 -26.13
N LEU A 211 47.70 36.17 -25.04
CA LEU A 211 47.56 34.89 -24.34
C LEU A 211 46.14 34.70 -23.78
N ARG A 212 45.58 35.73 -23.12
CA ARG A 212 44.20 35.70 -22.62
C ARG A 212 43.18 35.55 -23.75
N LEU A 213 43.43 36.18 -24.90
CA LEU A 213 42.59 36.02 -26.09
C LEU A 213 42.58 34.57 -26.57
N ASP A 214 43.75 33.93 -26.64
CA ASP A 214 43.86 32.53 -27.06
C ASP A 214 43.22 31.57 -26.06
N THR A 215 43.35 31.82 -24.75
CA THR A 215 42.61 31.04 -23.75
C THR A 215 41.11 31.22 -23.87
N ALA A 216 40.62 32.45 -24.11
CA ALA A 216 39.20 32.69 -24.32
C ALA A 216 38.65 31.97 -25.57
N ARG A 217 39.45 31.93 -26.64
CA ARG A 217 39.11 31.15 -27.85
C ARG A 217 39.09 29.65 -27.58
N LEU A 218 40.05 29.14 -26.81
CA LEU A 218 40.08 27.74 -26.39
C LEU A 218 38.89 27.39 -25.49
N ASP A 219 38.49 28.27 -24.56
CA ASP A 219 37.33 28.07 -23.68
C ASP A 219 36.02 28.07 -24.48
N ALA A 220 35.92 28.93 -25.51
CA ALA A 220 34.80 28.93 -26.44
C ALA A 220 34.70 27.61 -27.23
N ARG A 221 35.84 27.11 -27.75
CA ARG A 221 35.90 25.82 -28.46
C ARG A 221 35.58 24.65 -27.52
N ALA A 222 36.13 24.64 -26.31
CA ALA A 222 35.86 23.63 -25.30
C ALA A 222 34.37 23.58 -24.91
N GLY A 223 33.73 24.75 -24.71
CA GLY A 223 32.29 24.82 -24.45
C GLY A 223 31.44 24.26 -25.59
N ALA A 224 31.86 24.45 -26.84
CA ALA A 224 31.18 23.86 -28.01
C ALA A 224 31.35 22.34 -28.07
N GLU A 225 32.57 21.84 -27.87
CA GLU A 225 32.85 20.39 -27.90
C GLU A 225 32.12 19.62 -26.80
N VAL A 226 32.07 20.18 -25.59
CA VAL A 226 31.32 19.58 -24.47
C VAL A 226 29.82 19.59 -24.76
N ALA A 227 29.28 20.67 -25.32
CA ALA A 227 27.86 20.71 -25.69
C ALA A 227 27.52 19.65 -26.74
N GLU A 228 28.37 19.47 -27.75
CA GLU A 228 28.15 18.49 -28.81
C GLU A 228 28.35 17.04 -28.31
N ASP A 229 29.31 16.76 -27.41
CA ASP A 229 29.39 15.44 -26.77
C ASP A 229 28.14 15.11 -25.93
N LEU A 230 27.61 16.09 -25.19
CA LEU A 230 26.36 15.91 -24.43
C LEU A 230 25.14 15.70 -25.35
N GLU A 231 25.11 16.31 -26.54
CA GLU A 231 24.08 16.05 -27.55
C GLU A 231 24.17 14.63 -28.13
N VAL A 232 25.39 14.14 -28.37
CA VAL A 232 25.62 12.75 -28.74
C VAL A 232 25.22 11.80 -27.61
N GLU A 233 25.49 12.14 -26.34
CA GLU A 233 24.99 11.41 -25.17
C GLU A 233 23.47 11.32 -25.19
N GLN A 234 22.79 12.45 -25.44
CA GLN A 234 21.34 12.52 -25.48
C GLN A 234 20.76 11.63 -26.58
N ALA A 235 21.31 11.71 -27.79
CA ALA A 235 20.90 10.88 -28.91
C ALA A 235 21.14 9.38 -28.63
N MET A 236 22.29 9.05 -28.02
CA MET A 236 22.62 7.69 -27.60
C MET A 236 21.62 7.18 -26.55
N LEU A 237 21.36 7.93 -25.48
CA LEU A 237 20.42 7.54 -24.43
C LEU A 237 18.97 7.42 -24.93
N GLN A 238 18.56 8.26 -25.87
CA GLN A 238 17.26 8.13 -26.53
C GLN A 238 17.17 6.84 -27.36
N ALA A 239 18.24 6.50 -28.06
CA ALA A 239 18.32 5.26 -28.82
C ALA A 239 18.34 4.05 -27.87
N SER A 240 19.31 3.98 -26.95
CA SER A 240 19.46 2.88 -25.99
C SER A 240 18.26 2.76 -25.05
N GLY A 241 17.57 3.86 -24.74
CA GLY A 241 16.33 3.85 -23.94
C GLY A 241 15.23 3.02 -24.60
N ARG A 242 15.13 3.01 -25.92
CA ARG A 242 14.19 2.13 -26.65
C ARG A 242 14.58 0.66 -26.54
N LEU A 243 15.87 0.36 -26.66
CA LEU A 243 16.41 -1.00 -26.50
C LEU A 243 16.15 -1.52 -25.07
N LEU A 244 16.49 -0.73 -24.05
CA LEU A 244 16.25 -1.06 -22.65
C LEU A 244 14.76 -1.28 -22.36
N THR A 245 13.90 -0.46 -22.97
CA THR A 245 12.44 -0.62 -22.87
C THR A 245 11.99 -1.95 -23.49
N GLN A 246 12.51 -2.32 -24.67
CA GLN A 246 12.20 -3.59 -25.30
C GLN A 246 12.70 -4.79 -24.49
N GLN A 247 13.91 -4.72 -23.93
CA GLN A 247 14.47 -5.73 -23.04
C GLN A 247 13.62 -5.89 -21.77
N ARG A 248 13.23 -4.77 -21.15
CA ARG A 248 12.31 -4.76 -20.01
C ARG A 248 10.98 -5.40 -20.35
N ASP A 249 10.40 -5.07 -21.50
CA ASP A 249 9.10 -5.61 -21.92
C ASP A 249 9.19 -7.11 -22.22
N LEU A 250 10.29 -7.59 -22.81
CA LEU A 250 10.56 -9.03 -22.97
C LEU A 250 10.66 -9.72 -21.61
N ALA A 251 11.48 -9.19 -20.70
CA ALA A 251 11.68 -9.75 -19.36
C ALA A 251 10.36 -9.77 -18.56
N ARG A 252 9.52 -8.74 -18.67
CA ARG A 252 8.18 -8.71 -18.05
C ARG A 252 7.25 -9.76 -18.63
N ARG A 253 7.29 -10.02 -19.94
CA ARG A 253 6.51 -11.09 -20.58
C ARG A 253 7.00 -12.48 -20.17
N GLN A 254 8.32 -12.67 -20.06
CA GLN A 254 8.92 -13.89 -19.54
C GLN A 254 8.50 -14.14 -18.09
N LEU A 255 8.59 -13.11 -17.24
CA LEU A 255 8.12 -13.17 -15.86
C LEU A 255 6.64 -13.57 -15.81
N ALA A 256 5.76 -12.87 -16.53
CA ALA A 256 4.32 -13.17 -16.54
C ALA A 256 4.03 -14.62 -16.98
N ARG A 257 4.75 -15.13 -17.99
CA ARG A 257 4.63 -16.53 -18.42
C ARG A 257 5.11 -17.50 -17.34
N SER A 258 6.25 -17.24 -16.70
CA SER A 258 6.77 -18.09 -15.61
C SER A 258 5.84 -18.08 -14.38
N GLU A 259 5.20 -16.94 -14.06
CA GLU A 259 4.19 -16.85 -13.01
C GLU A 259 2.94 -17.69 -13.35
N GLN A 260 2.51 -17.68 -14.62
CA GLN A 260 1.41 -18.54 -15.07
C GLN A 260 1.78 -20.03 -14.99
N ILE A 261 3.01 -20.40 -15.39
CA ILE A 261 3.52 -21.76 -15.25
C ILE A 261 3.54 -22.18 -13.78
N LEU A 262 4.01 -21.30 -12.88
CA LEU A 262 4.01 -21.54 -11.45
C LEU A 262 2.60 -21.77 -10.91
N GLU A 263 1.63 -20.96 -11.32
CA GLU A 263 0.23 -21.13 -10.89
C GLU A 263 -0.33 -22.49 -11.32
N LEU A 264 -0.05 -22.92 -12.56
CA LEU A 264 -0.45 -24.24 -13.06
C LEU A 264 0.22 -25.38 -12.27
N HIS A 265 1.52 -25.27 -11.98
CA HIS A 265 2.24 -26.26 -11.17
C HIS A 265 1.69 -26.31 -9.74
N ARG A 266 1.41 -25.15 -9.13
CA ARG A 266 0.80 -25.08 -7.80
C ARG A 266 -0.60 -25.70 -7.78
N LYS A 267 -1.41 -25.54 -8.82
CA LYS A 267 -2.75 -26.16 -8.93
C LYS A 267 -2.64 -27.68 -9.11
N ALA A 268 -1.75 -28.15 -9.97
CA ALA A 268 -1.51 -29.59 -10.18
C ALA A 268 -0.90 -30.26 -8.91
N TYR A 269 -0.06 -29.54 -8.18
CA TYR A 269 0.46 -30.00 -6.91
C TYR A 269 -0.64 -30.06 -5.83
N GLU A 270 -1.53 -29.05 -5.78
CA GLU A 270 -2.68 -29.05 -4.88
C GLU A 270 -3.62 -30.23 -5.13
N SER A 271 -3.92 -30.56 -6.39
CA SER A 271 -4.72 -31.75 -6.70
C SER A 271 -4.03 -33.05 -6.26
N THR A 272 -2.71 -33.14 -6.50
CA THR A 272 -1.91 -34.30 -6.05
C THR A 272 -1.92 -34.43 -4.52
N LEU A 273 -1.86 -33.30 -3.79
CA LEU A 273 -1.97 -33.28 -2.33
C LEU A 273 -3.36 -33.70 -1.84
N THR A 274 -4.43 -33.27 -2.51
CA THR A 274 -5.80 -33.67 -2.12
C THR A 274 -6.04 -35.16 -2.31
N GLU A 275 -5.52 -35.76 -3.38
CA GLU A 275 -5.61 -37.19 -3.63
C GLU A 275 -4.83 -37.98 -2.56
N LYS A 276 -3.58 -37.57 -2.30
CA LYS A 276 -2.77 -38.14 -1.21
C LYS A 276 -3.44 -38.01 0.15
N GLN A 277 -4.07 -36.88 0.45
CA GLN A 277 -4.76 -36.67 1.72
C GLN A 277 -5.94 -37.64 1.87
N ALA A 278 -6.75 -37.83 0.83
CA ALA A 278 -7.85 -38.79 0.86
C ALA A 278 -7.35 -40.25 1.05
N ASP A 279 -6.18 -40.58 0.52
CA ASP A 279 -5.56 -41.91 0.72
C ASP A 279 -5.07 -42.09 2.16
N VAL A 280 -4.40 -41.09 2.71
CA VAL A 280 -3.87 -41.12 4.09
C VAL A 280 -5.01 -41.09 5.11
N ASP A 281 -6.07 -40.31 4.89
CA ASP A 281 -7.25 -40.28 5.77
C ASP A 281 -7.96 -41.64 5.80
N ARG A 282 -8.09 -42.31 4.64
CA ARG A 282 -8.61 -43.68 4.58
C ARG A 282 -7.70 -44.67 5.32
N ALA A 283 -6.38 -44.53 5.17
CA ALA A 283 -5.42 -45.35 5.89
C ALA A 283 -5.50 -45.13 7.41
N LEU A 284 -5.77 -43.90 7.87
CA LEU A 284 -5.90 -43.57 9.29
C LEU A 284 -7.10 -44.25 9.92
N VAL A 285 -8.25 -44.24 9.22
CA VAL A 285 -9.46 -44.95 9.68
C VAL A 285 -9.17 -46.45 9.80
N ALA A 286 -8.60 -47.07 8.76
CA ALA A 286 -8.25 -48.48 8.78
C ALA A 286 -7.25 -48.84 9.89
N ALA A 287 -6.27 -47.98 10.17
CA ALA A 287 -5.31 -48.21 11.24
C ALA A 287 -5.92 -48.06 12.64
N ARG A 288 -6.88 -47.14 12.82
CA ARG A 288 -7.63 -47.01 14.08
C ARG A 288 -8.55 -48.19 14.32
N GLU A 289 -9.19 -48.72 13.28
CA GLU A 289 -9.96 -49.97 13.35
C GLU A 289 -9.06 -51.14 13.75
N ALA A 290 -7.89 -51.29 13.11
CA ALA A 290 -6.92 -52.33 13.45
C ALA A 290 -6.42 -52.22 14.91
N LEU A 291 -6.29 -51.00 15.46
CA LEU A 291 -5.94 -50.80 16.86
C LEU A 291 -7.05 -51.25 17.81
N ILE A 292 -8.32 -51.03 17.46
CA ILE A 292 -9.48 -51.49 18.26
C ILE A 292 -9.60 -53.02 18.22
N GLU A 293 -9.25 -53.65 17.10
CA GLU A 293 -9.30 -55.09 16.91
C GLU A 293 -8.11 -55.84 17.55
N ALA A 294 -6.99 -55.17 17.82
CA ALA A 294 -5.81 -55.75 18.44
C ALA A 294 -6.09 -56.20 19.89
N ARG A 295 -5.81 -57.47 20.21
CA ARG A 295 -6.11 -58.07 21.54
C ARG A 295 -4.88 -58.42 22.34
N ASP A 296 -3.75 -58.62 21.67
CA ASP A 296 -2.47 -59.01 22.25
C ASP A 296 -1.55 -57.81 22.42
N ARG A 297 -0.68 -57.85 23.43
CA ARG A 297 0.25 -56.75 23.74
C ARG A 297 1.18 -56.37 22.57
N PRO A 298 1.77 -57.31 21.81
CA PRO A 298 2.56 -57.00 20.61
C PRO A 298 1.72 -56.34 19.51
N GLY A 299 0.52 -56.86 19.23
CA GLY A 299 -0.41 -56.30 18.25
C GLY A 299 -0.83 -54.87 18.60
N VAL A 300 -1.17 -54.60 19.86
CA VAL A 300 -1.53 -53.25 20.35
C VAL A 300 -0.37 -52.27 20.20
N PHE A 301 0.86 -52.69 20.51
CA PHE A 301 2.05 -51.86 20.34
C PHE A 301 2.27 -51.49 18.87
N LEU A 302 2.28 -52.48 17.96
CA LEU A 302 2.49 -52.23 16.52
C LEU A 302 1.36 -51.36 15.94
N ALA A 303 0.10 -51.62 16.31
CA ALA A 303 -1.04 -50.84 15.83
C ALA A 303 -1.00 -49.39 16.33
N THR A 304 -0.61 -49.15 17.59
CA THR A 304 -0.48 -47.80 18.16
C THR A 304 0.53 -46.97 17.39
N TRP A 305 1.71 -47.53 17.13
CA TRP A 305 2.75 -46.84 16.37
C TRP A 305 2.43 -46.73 14.87
N ARG A 306 1.63 -47.65 14.31
CA ARG A 306 1.08 -47.54 12.96
C ARG A 306 0.10 -46.36 12.84
N VAL A 307 -0.76 -46.15 13.85
CA VAL A 307 -1.64 -44.98 13.91
C VAL A 307 -0.81 -43.70 13.98
N ARG A 308 0.21 -43.63 14.86
CA ARG A 308 1.10 -42.46 14.97
C ARG A 308 1.84 -42.15 13.67
N LEU A 309 2.33 -43.17 12.95
CA LEU A 309 2.94 -43.02 11.62
C LEU A 309 1.98 -42.31 10.66
N ILE A 310 0.74 -42.81 10.57
CA ILE A 310 -0.24 -42.27 9.63
C ILE A 310 -0.71 -40.88 10.07
N GLU A 311 -0.88 -40.63 11.37
CA GLU A 311 -1.17 -39.29 11.90
C GLU A 311 -0.07 -38.28 11.52
N SER A 312 1.20 -38.68 11.60
CA SER A 312 2.31 -37.84 11.12
C SER A 312 2.22 -37.57 9.61
N GLN A 313 1.86 -38.57 8.80
CA GLN A 313 1.65 -38.38 7.35
C GLN A 313 0.48 -37.44 7.03
N VAL A 314 -0.62 -37.49 7.80
CA VAL A 314 -1.74 -36.53 7.69
C VAL A 314 -1.22 -35.12 7.98
N LYS A 315 -0.46 -34.97 9.06
CA LYS A 315 0.07 -33.67 9.49
C LYS A 315 1.09 -33.10 8.50
N LEU A 316 1.91 -33.94 7.88
CA LEU A 316 2.80 -33.58 6.78
C LEU A 316 2.01 -33.06 5.57
N ALA A 317 0.93 -33.73 5.18
CA ALA A 317 0.07 -33.29 4.09
C ALA A 317 -0.63 -31.95 4.40
N GLU A 318 -1.16 -31.80 5.61
CA GLU A 318 -1.74 -30.54 6.11
C GLU A 318 -0.71 -29.39 6.08
N ALA A 319 0.49 -29.63 6.60
CA ALA A 319 1.58 -28.64 6.62
C ALA A 319 2.00 -28.25 5.19
N SER A 320 2.11 -29.21 4.27
CA SER A 320 2.46 -28.96 2.87
C SER A 320 1.41 -28.13 2.15
N ARG A 321 0.12 -28.37 2.43
CA ARG A 321 -0.98 -27.58 1.85
C ARG A 321 -1.02 -26.17 2.42
N LEU A 322 -0.84 -26.02 3.73
CA LEU A 322 -0.78 -24.72 4.39
C LEU A 322 0.43 -23.92 3.90
N ARG A 323 1.57 -24.57 3.63
CA ARG A 323 2.74 -23.94 3.00
C ARG A 323 2.39 -23.36 1.64
N LEU A 324 1.71 -24.13 0.78
CA LEU A 324 1.28 -23.64 -0.53
C LEU A 324 0.37 -22.40 -0.44
N SER A 325 -0.54 -22.33 0.53
CA SER A 325 -1.40 -21.17 0.71
C SER A 325 -0.63 -19.97 1.26
N VAL A 326 0.29 -20.18 2.21
CA VAL A 326 1.21 -19.15 2.72
C VAL A 326 2.10 -18.60 1.61
N ALA A 327 2.70 -19.45 0.77
CA ALA A 327 3.52 -19.04 -0.37
C ALA A 327 2.73 -18.21 -1.40
N ARG A 328 1.46 -18.56 -1.64
CA ARG A 328 0.56 -17.77 -2.50
C ARG A 328 0.25 -16.41 -1.87
N ALA A 329 -0.08 -16.39 -0.58
CA ALA A 329 -0.35 -15.16 0.16
C ALA A 329 0.88 -14.24 0.17
N LEU A 330 2.07 -14.79 0.46
CA LEU A 330 3.34 -14.07 0.44
C LEU A 330 3.59 -13.42 -0.93
N ALA A 331 3.51 -14.20 -2.02
CA ALA A 331 3.72 -13.67 -3.36
C ALA A 331 2.73 -12.54 -3.71
N GLN A 332 1.46 -12.68 -3.31
CA GLN A 332 0.46 -11.64 -3.50
C GLN A 332 0.77 -10.39 -2.67
N GLN A 333 1.14 -10.54 -1.40
CA GLN A 333 1.46 -9.40 -0.53
C GLN A 333 2.74 -8.68 -0.95
N SER A 334 3.79 -9.40 -1.36
CA SER A 334 5.01 -8.80 -1.91
C SER A 334 4.73 -7.97 -3.16
N LYS A 335 3.87 -8.46 -4.07
CA LYS A 335 3.45 -7.70 -5.26
C LYS A 335 2.68 -6.43 -4.90
N LEU A 336 1.79 -6.50 -3.91
CA LEU A 336 1.05 -5.33 -3.45
C LEU A 336 1.97 -4.32 -2.75
N LEU A 337 2.93 -4.80 -1.96
CA LEU A 337 3.97 -3.98 -1.32
C LEU A 337 4.80 -3.22 -2.36
N GLU A 338 5.28 -3.89 -3.41
CA GLU A 338 6.02 -3.24 -4.50
C GLU A 338 5.18 -2.16 -5.20
N ALA A 339 3.90 -2.45 -5.44
CA ALA A 339 2.97 -1.49 -6.03
C ALA A 339 2.77 -0.27 -5.12
N ASP A 340 2.54 -0.48 -3.82
CA ASP A 340 2.38 0.57 -2.82
C ASP A 340 3.67 1.44 -2.72
N ALA A 341 4.84 0.81 -2.68
CA ALA A 341 6.15 1.50 -2.65
C ALA A 341 6.44 2.28 -3.95
N SER A 342 6.00 1.77 -5.09
CA SER A 342 6.11 2.47 -6.38
C SER A 342 5.15 3.67 -6.46
N GLU A 343 3.94 3.55 -5.92
CA GLU A 343 2.95 4.65 -5.87
C GLU A 343 3.46 5.77 -4.94
N LEU A 344 4.09 5.43 -3.81
CA LEU A 344 4.75 6.40 -2.93
C LEU A 344 5.86 7.18 -3.64
N ARG A 345 6.80 6.47 -4.28
CA ARG A 345 7.90 7.11 -5.03
C ARG A 345 7.39 7.95 -6.20
N GLY A 346 6.39 7.44 -6.92
CA GLY A 346 5.73 8.16 -8.02
C GLY A 346 5.07 9.45 -7.55
N LEU A 347 4.39 9.42 -6.39
CA LEU A 347 3.80 10.62 -5.80
C LEU A 347 4.85 11.63 -5.34
N GLN A 348 5.92 11.18 -4.70
CA GLN A 348 7.03 12.05 -4.29
C GLN A 348 7.62 12.78 -5.50
N GLY A 349 7.95 12.04 -6.58
CA GLY A 349 8.47 12.63 -7.81
C GLY A 349 7.49 13.58 -8.51
N LEU A 350 6.18 13.25 -8.53
CA LEU A 350 5.15 14.13 -9.10
C LEU A 350 5.03 15.47 -8.37
N VAL A 351 5.18 15.45 -7.04
CA VAL A 351 5.10 16.65 -6.19
C VAL A 351 6.37 17.50 -6.31
N GLU A 352 7.55 16.87 -6.44
CA GLU A 352 8.83 17.58 -6.62
C GLU A 352 8.99 18.20 -8.01
N GLY A 353 8.32 17.66 -9.04
CA GLY A 353 8.59 17.97 -10.44
C GLY A 353 7.65 18.95 -11.17
N ALA A 354 6.55 19.45 -10.58
CA ALA A 354 5.52 20.14 -11.39
C ALA A 354 4.81 21.37 -10.76
N ASP A 355 4.69 22.42 -11.59
CA ASP A 355 3.85 23.63 -11.47
C ASP A 355 2.33 23.38 -11.70
N ALA A 356 1.89 22.13 -11.85
CA ALA A 356 0.50 21.77 -12.20
C ALA A 356 -0.30 21.25 -10.98
N SER A 357 -0.66 22.17 -10.08
CA SER A 357 -1.27 21.86 -8.77
C SER A 357 -2.61 21.11 -8.83
N GLU A 358 -3.42 21.31 -9.87
CA GLU A 358 -4.80 20.76 -9.93
C GLU A 358 -4.84 19.25 -10.22
N ARG A 359 -4.02 18.75 -11.15
CA ARG A 359 -3.94 17.31 -11.44
C ARG A 359 -3.30 16.52 -10.30
N ILE A 360 -2.33 17.13 -9.61
CA ILE A 360 -1.70 16.55 -8.42
C ILE A 360 -2.72 16.47 -7.29
N ALA A 361 -3.50 17.54 -7.08
CA ALA A 361 -4.60 17.59 -6.12
C ALA A 361 -5.62 16.45 -6.33
N ASP A 362 -6.12 16.26 -7.55
CA ASP A 362 -7.09 15.19 -7.84
C ASP A 362 -6.48 13.80 -7.63
N LYS A 363 -5.21 13.61 -7.99
CA LYS A 363 -4.52 12.34 -7.76
C LYS A 363 -4.33 12.04 -6.26
N LEU A 364 -3.97 13.06 -5.48
CA LEU A 364 -3.85 12.93 -4.02
C LEU A 364 -5.20 12.61 -3.36
N LYS A 365 -6.30 13.21 -3.80
CA LYS A 365 -7.66 12.86 -3.33
C LYS A 365 -8.04 11.42 -3.67
N GLU A 366 -7.79 10.98 -4.90
CA GLU A 366 -8.06 9.62 -5.35
C GLU A 366 -7.31 8.60 -4.49
N ILE A 367 -6.06 8.90 -4.12
CA ILE A 367 -5.24 8.03 -3.27
C ILE A 367 -5.72 8.08 -1.83
N ALA A 368 -6.04 9.24 -1.28
CA ALA A 368 -6.61 9.38 0.06
C ALA A 368 -7.89 8.52 0.23
N LEU A 369 -8.80 8.54 -0.75
CA LEU A 369 -10.03 7.73 -0.71
C LEU A 369 -9.78 6.22 -0.85
N ARG A 370 -8.66 5.82 -1.46
CA ARG A 370 -8.27 4.41 -1.61
C ARG A 370 -7.49 3.89 -0.40
N LEU A 371 -6.78 4.76 0.32
CA LEU A 371 -5.95 4.42 1.47
C LEU A 371 -6.75 3.76 2.60
N ASP A 372 -7.91 4.31 2.98
CA ASP A 372 -8.74 3.71 4.04
C ASP A 372 -9.16 2.28 3.69
N ARG A 373 -9.56 2.04 2.43
CA ARG A 373 -9.93 0.70 1.96
C ARG A 373 -8.76 -0.26 1.98
N ARG A 374 -7.56 0.20 1.62
CA ARG A 374 -6.34 -0.62 1.64
C ARG A 374 -5.92 -0.97 3.07
N HIS A 375 -6.07 -0.05 4.03
CA HIS A 375 -5.87 -0.33 5.45
C HIS A 375 -6.86 -1.38 5.96
N ASP A 376 -8.15 -1.23 5.67
CA ASP A 376 -9.19 -2.20 6.03
C ASP A 376 -8.90 -3.59 5.42
N GLU A 377 -8.49 -3.64 4.15
CA GLU A 377 -8.11 -4.88 3.48
C GLU A 377 -6.89 -5.54 4.14
N LEU A 378 -5.88 -4.75 4.51
CA LEU A 378 -4.68 -5.25 5.18
C LEU A 378 -5.00 -5.80 6.58
N GLU A 379 -5.88 -5.13 7.32
CA GLU A 379 -6.32 -5.61 8.63
C GLU A 379 -7.07 -6.95 8.53
N ARG A 380 -7.92 -7.12 7.50
CA ARG A 380 -8.56 -8.42 7.22
C ARG A 380 -7.55 -9.50 6.86
N VAL A 381 -6.53 -9.18 6.06
CA VAL A 381 -5.48 -10.14 5.68
C VAL A 381 -4.68 -10.59 6.92
N ARG A 382 -4.41 -9.70 7.88
CA ARG A 382 -3.71 -10.04 9.12
C ARG A 382 -4.47 -11.04 10.01
N GLN A 383 -5.78 -11.16 9.82
CA GLN A 383 -6.63 -12.10 10.56
C GLN A 383 -6.71 -13.49 9.90
N LEU A 384 -6.12 -13.67 8.72
CA LEU A 384 -6.18 -14.92 7.99
C LEU A 384 -5.33 -16.03 8.65
N PRO A 385 -5.74 -17.31 8.55
CA PRO A 385 -5.04 -18.44 9.15
C PRO A 385 -3.61 -18.62 8.62
N GLU A 386 -3.32 -18.17 7.41
CA GLU A 386 -1.97 -18.15 6.82
C GLU A 386 -0.98 -17.34 7.67
N VAL A 387 -1.44 -16.30 8.36
CA VAL A 387 -0.60 -15.44 9.22
C VAL A 387 -0.30 -16.11 10.57
N SER A 388 -1.20 -16.97 11.04
CA SER A 388 -1.00 -17.77 12.25
C SER A 388 -0.29 -19.11 11.98
N ALA A 389 -0.10 -19.48 10.71
CA ALA A 389 0.54 -20.73 10.29
C ALA A 389 1.92 -20.94 10.93
N ALA A 390 2.75 -19.89 11.01
CA ALA A 390 4.06 -19.99 11.69
C ALA A 390 3.92 -20.34 13.19
N GLN A 391 2.88 -19.84 13.89
CA GLN A 391 2.68 -20.19 15.29
C GLN A 391 2.21 -21.65 15.44
N ILE A 392 1.30 -22.10 14.57
CA ILE A 392 0.82 -23.49 14.53
C ILE A 392 2.00 -24.43 14.26
N ALA A 393 2.84 -24.10 13.27
CA ALA A 393 4.00 -24.89 12.91
C ALA A 393 5.03 -24.96 14.04
N ARG A 394 5.20 -23.87 14.80
CA ARG A 394 6.11 -23.81 15.95
C ARG A 394 5.68 -24.76 17.06
N THR A 395 4.40 -24.74 17.44
CA THR A 395 3.85 -25.64 18.45
C THR A 395 4.02 -27.10 18.02
N ARG A 396 3.66 -27.41 16.78
CA ARG A 396 3.75 -28.77 16.26
C ARG A 396 5.18 -29.29 16.18
N ARG A 397 6.15 -28.43 15.87
CA ARG A 397 7.57 -28.81 15.84
C ARG A 397 8.09 -29.28 17.20
N PHE A 398 7.57 -28.74 18.30
CA PHE A 398 7.89 -29.25 19.64
C PHE A 398 7.32 -30.65 19.86
N GLU A 399 6.05 -30.87 19.51
CA GLU A 399 5.41 -32.20 19.59
C GLU A 399 6.16 -33.26 18.76
N VAL A 400 6.58 -32.92 17.53
CA VAL A 400 7.37 -33.81 16.68
C VAL A 400 8.74 -34.11 17.30
N SER A 401 9.34 -33.13 17.98
CA SER A 401 10.62 -33.33 18.68
C SER A 401 10.47 -34.28 19.87
N ASP A 402 9.35 -34.17 20.61
CA ASP A 402 9.02 -35.08 21.70
C ASP A 402 8.77 -36.51 21.18
N LEU A 403 8.06 -36.66 20.07
CA LEU A 403 7.84 -37.98 19.43
C LEU A 403 9.13 -38.61 18.92
N LEU A 404 10.05 -37.82 18.38
CA LEU A 404 11.38 -38.30 17.97
C LEU A 404 12.18 -38.80 19.17
N TYR A 405 12.05 -38.18 20.34
CA TYR A 405 12.65 -38.65 21.58
C TYR A 405 12.02 -39.96 22.07
N GLU A 406 10.68 -40.09 22.01
CA GLU A 406 9.98 -41.33 22.38
C GLU A 406 10.40 -42.56 21.56
N ILE A 407 10.80 -42.35 20.30
CA ILE A 407 11.23 -43.41 19.37
C ILE A 407 12.64 -43.95 19.67
N ASP A 408 13.38 -43.34 20.59
CA ASP A 408 14.74 -43.75 20.93
C ASP A 408 14.81 -44.73 22.11
N GLU A 409 14.99 -44.23 23.33
CA GLU A 409 15.12 -45.04 24.55
C GLU A 409 13.79 -45.68 24.98
N PRO A 410 12.67 -44.94 25.06
CA PRO A 410 11.39 -45.50 25.50
C PRO A 410 10.89 -46.62 24.59
N TRP A 411 11.02 -46.47 23.26
CA TRP A 411 10.73 -47.53 22.29
C TRP A 411 11.53 -48.82 22.55
N ARG A 412 12.83 -48.72 22.83
CA ARG A 412 13.69 -49.88 23.09
C ARG A 412 13.26 -50.60 24.36
N ALA A 413 13.06 -49.85 25.44
CA ALA A 413 12.62 -50.42 26.71
C ALA A 413 11.27 -51.16 26.58
N GLU A 414 10.32 -50.60 25.82
CA GLU A 414 9.01 -51.21 25.61
C GLU A 414 9.06 -52.44 24.70
N THR A 415 9.87 -52.40 23.63
CA THR A 415 10.07 -53.56 22.74
C THR A 415 10.77 -54.72 23.45
N GLU A 416 11.84 -54.46 24.22
CA GLU A 416 12.51 -55.48 25.02
C GLU A 416 11.56 -56.13 26.03
N MET A 417 10.74 -55.33 26.71
CA MET A 417 9.72 -55.84 27.64
C MET A 417 8.71 -56.75 26.94
N ILE A 418 8.24 -56.40 25.75
CA ILE A 418 7.30 -57.23 24.97
C ILE A 418 7.97 -58.53 24.51
N GLU A 419 9.22 -58.45 24.05
CA GLU A 419 9.99 -59.61 23.58
C GLU A 419 10.19 -60.67 24.67
N THR A 420 10.35 -60.28 25.95
CA THR A 420 10.49 -61.24 27.06
C THR A 420 9.27 -62.16 27.25
N GLY A 421 8.08 -61.73 26.81
CA GLY A 421 6.82 -62.48 26.93
C GLY A 421 6.49 -63.39 25.73
N LEU A 422 7.33 -63.42 24.69
CA LEU A 422 7.04 -64.07 23.40
C LEU A 422 7.84 -65.35 23.17
N SER A 423 7.29 -66.27 22.36
CA SER A 423 8.02 -67.46 21.90
C SER A 423 9.18 -67.08 20.98
N ALA A 424 10.15 -67.99 20.77
CA ALA A 424 11.34 -67.70 19.95
C ALA A 424 11.01 -67.34 18.50
N THR A 425 9.99 -67.98 17.91
CA THR A 425 9.49 -67.70 16.56
C THR A 425 8.74 -66.37 16.47
N GLU A 426 7.94 -66.03 17.48
CA GLU A 426 7.19 -64.76 17.51
C GLU A 426 8.09 -63.56 17.80
N ARG A 427 9.15 -63.75 18.61
CA ARG A 427 10.17 -62.72 18.88
C ARG A 427 10.83 -62.22 17.60
N GLY A 428 11.26 -63.13 16.72
CA GLY A 428 11.91 -62.75 15.47
C GLY A 428 11.01 -61.92 14.56
N ALA A 429 9.76 -62.36 14.37
CA ALA A 429 8.77 -61.67 13.55
C ALA A 429 8.38 -60.29 14.12
N PHE A 430 8.18 -60.20 15.44
CA PHE A 430 7.89 -58.94 16.12
C PHE A 430 9.05 -57.96 16.03
N ALA A 431 10.29 -58.40 16.31
CA ALA A 431 11.47 -57.54 16.30
C ALA A 431 11.74 -56.95 14.91
N GLU A 432 11.52 -57.72 13.84
CA GLU A 432 11.64 -57.24 12.46
C GLU A 432 10.55 -56.21 12.13
N ALA A 433 9.29 -56.51 12.47
CA ALA A 433 8.17 -55.60 12.24
C ALA A 433 8.33 -54.29 13.02
N ALA A 434 8.75 -54.36 14.28
CA ALA A 434 9.00 -53.21 15.14
C ALA A 434 10.15 -52.35 14.61
N ARG A 435 11.26 -52.95 14.16
CA ARG A 435 12.39 -52.20 13.57
C ARG A 435 11.99 -51.46 12.31
N LYS A 436 11.30 -52.14 11.39
CA LYS A 436 10.81 -51.53 10.15
C LYS A 436 9.83 -50.40 10.43
N LEU A 437 8.93 -50.57 11.40
CA LEU A 437 7.99 -49.53 11.80
C LEU A 437 8.70 -48.33 12.43
N ARG A 438 9.71 -48.56 13.27
CA ARG A 438 10.54 -47.51 13.88
C ARG A 438 11.20 -46.63 12.82
N GLU A 439 11.82 -47.24 11.80
CA GLU A 439 12.43 -46.51 10.68
C GLU A 439 11.39 -45.68 9.92
N GLN A 440 10.24 -46.27 9.58
CA GLN A 440 9.14 -45.56 8.91
C GLN A 440 8.63 -44.36 9.72
N VAL A 441 8.44 -44.51 11.03
CA VAL A 441 7.96 -43.43 11.89
C VAL A 441 9.02 -42.34 12.02
N ARG A 442 10.31 -42.72 12.17
CA ARG A 442 11.41 -41.76 12.27
C ARG A 442 11.54 -40.91 11.00
N ASP A 443 11.45 -41.53 9.84
CA ASP A 443 11.55 -40.83 8.55
C ASP A 443 10.34 -39.92 8.34
N ALA A 444 9.12 -40.40 8.62
CA ALA A 444 7.91 -39.57 8.53
C ALA A 444 7.96 -38.34 9.46
N LEU A 445 8.44 -38.50 10.70
CA LEU A 445 8.59 -37.38 11.64
C LEU A 445 9.67 -36.39 11.20
N ARG A 446 10.74 -36.86 10.56
CA ARG A 446 11.78 -35.98 9.98
C ARG A 446 11.24 -35.19 8.79
N ASP A 447 10.48 -35.84 7.92
CA ASP A 447 9.83 -35.18 6.78
C ASP A 447 8.82 -34.13 7.28
N GLU A 448 8.02 -34.47 8.29
CA GLU A 448 7.12 -33.53 8.97
C GLU A 448 7.90 -32.36 9.58
N GLN A 449 9.01 -32.62 10.28
CA GLN A 449 9.85 -31.57 10.87
C GLN A 449 10.43 -30.61 9.81
N ASN A 450 10.88 -31.14 8.68
CA ASN A 450 11.40 -30.34 7.56
C ASN A 450 10.30 -29.47 6.94
N ALA A 451 9.13 -30.04 6.66
CA ALA A 451 7.99 -29.29 6.12
C ALA A 451 7.52 -28.18 7.08
N LEU A 452 7.52 -28.44 8.39
CA LEU A 452 7.21 -27.43 9.41
C LEU A 452 8.26 -26.32 9.47
N ALA A 453 9.55 -26.63 9.27
CA ALA A 453 10.62 -25.65 9.23
C ALA A 453 10.51 -24.71 8.02
N GLU A 454 10.15 -25.25 6.85
CA GLU A 454 9.88 -24.45 5.65
C GLU A 454 8.65 -23.56 5.83
N LEU A 455 7.55 -24.13 6.33
CA LEU A 455 6.33 -23.38 6.65
C LEU A 455 6.58 -22.24 7.65
N LEU A 456 7.44 -22.47 8.65
CA LEU A 456 7.87 -21.43 9.59
C LEU A 456 8.61 -20.30 8.88
N ALA A 457 9.56 -20.61 8.01
CA ALA A 457 10.32 -19.61 7.26
C ALA A 457 9.42 -18.76 6.35
N GLU A 458 8.53 -19.40 5.58
CA GLU A 458 7.58 -18.70 4.72
C GLU A 458 6.55 -17.88 5.50
N GLY A 459 6.07 -18.41 6.63
CA GLY A 459 5.13 -17.70 7.51
C GLY A 459 5.74 -16.47 8.16
N GLU A 460 7.01 -16.51 8.57
CA GLU A 460 7.73 -15.33 9.07
C GLU A 460 8.02 -14.32 7.95
N ALA A 461 8.34 -14.78 6.74
CA ALA A 461 8.50 -13.90 5.58
C ALA A 461 7.19 -13.17 5.24
N LEU A 462 6.04 -13.86 5.30
CA LEU A 462 4.72 -13.24 5.12
C LEU A 462 4.44 -12.18 6.18
N ARG A 463 4.76 -12.44 7.46
CA ARG A 463 4.63 -11.44 8.53
C ARG A 463 5.52 -10.23 8.29
N GLY A 464 6.76 -10.43 7.84
CA GLY A 464 7.68 -9.36 7.46
C GLY A 464 7.11 -8.48 6.34
N ALA A 465 6.66 -9.10 5.24
CA ALA A 465 6.07 -8.38 4.11
C ALA A 465 4.80 -7.60 4.51
N LEU A 466 3.96 -8.16 5.37
CA LEU A 466 2.78 -7.47 5.91
C LEU A 466 3.17 -6.27 6.77
N ALA A 467 4.19 -6.40 7.62
CA ALA A 467 4.67 -5.30 8.46
C ALA A 467 5.25 -4.16 7.61
N GLU A 468 6.08 -4.47 6.62
CA GLU A 468 6.65 -3.48 5.69
C GLU A 468 5.56 -2.79 4.87
N ARG A 469 4.49 -3.50 4.52
CA ARG A 469 3.34 -2.93 3.83
C ARG A 469 2.53 -1.98 4.70
N VAL A 470 2.36 -2.29 6.00
CA VAL A 470 1.78 -1.33 6.96
C VAL A 470 2.62 -0.06 6.98
N GLU A 471 3.94 -0.20 7.15
CA GLU A 471 4.84 0.96 7.20
C GLU A 471 4.79 1.79 5.91
N THR A 472 4.78 1.15 4.75
CA THR A 472 4.70 1.83 3.45
C THR A 472 3.37 2.56 3.27
N LEU A 473 2.25 1.95 3.69
CA LEU A 473 0.93 2.59 3.65
C LEU A 473 0.83 3.75 4.65
N ASP A 474 1.42 3.62 5.83
CA ASP A 474 1.50 4.69 6.83
C ASP A 474 2.34 5.87 6.30
N GLN A 475 3.45 5.59 5.60
CA GLN A 475 4.25 6.61 4.93
C GLN A 475 3.47 7.27 3.78
N LEU A 476 2.73 6.50 2.98
CA LEU A 476 1.86 7.02 1.93
C LEU A 476 0.77 7.91 2.52
N ASP A 477 0.13 7.48 3.60
CA ASP A 477 -0.91 8.23 4.30
C ASP A 477 -0.35 9.51 4.91
N ALA A 478 0.78 9.44 5.61
CA ALA A 478 1.46 10.61 6.15
C ALA A 478 1.83 11.63 5.06
N PHE A 479 2.37 11.13 3.94
CA PHE A 479 2.70 11.97 2.78
C PHE A 479 1.45 12.62 2.19
N VAL A 480 0.41 11.84 1.90
CA VAL A 480 -0.85 12.32 1.31
C VAL A 480 -1.51 13.31 2.26
N ARG A 481 -1.68 12.99 3.54
CA ARG A 481 -2.29 13.89 4.54
C ARG A 481 -1.56 15.22 4.65
N ALA A 482 -0.24 15.20 4.67
CA ALA A 482 0.55 16.43 4.80
C ALA A 482 0.41 17.37 3.58
N ARG A 483 -0.15 16.92 2.45
CA ARG A 483 -0.33 17.73 1.24
C ARG A 483 -1.80 17.92 0.85
N VAL A 484 -2.67 16.95 1.10
CA VAL A 484 -4.14 17.06 0.90
C VAL A 484 -4.77 18.11 1.79
N PHE A 485 -4.14 18.44 2.93
CA PHE A 485 -4.63 19.47 3.87
C PHE A 485 -4.88 20.85 3.21
N TRP A 486 -4.25 21.14 2.08
CA TRP A 486 -4.36 22.42 1.37
C TRP A 486 -5.09 22.30 0.03
N VAL A 487 -5.68 21.15 -0.24
CA VAL A 487 -6.36 20.87 -1.50
C VAL A 487 -7.87 21.01 -1.30
N GLN A 488 -8.50 21.87 -2.10
CA GLN A 488 -9.95 22.04 -2.12
C GLN A 488 -10.62 20.75 -2.61
N ASP A 489 -11.27 20.00 -1.71
CA ASP A 489 -11.89 18.69 -1.95
C ASP A 489 -13.32 18.77 -2.47
N ALA A 490 -13.97 19.93 -2.35
CA ALA A 490 -15.29 20.16 -2.91
C ALA A 490 -15.44 21.61 -3.40
N PRO A 491 -16.32 21.92 -4.37
CA PRO A 491 -16.53 23.30 -4.79
C PRO A 491 -16.96 24.16 -3.60
N PRO A 492 -16.58 25.44 -3.53
CA PRO A 492 -17.00 26.29 -2.40
C PRO A 492 -18.54 26.37 -2.37
N LEU A 493 -19.13 26.49 -1.18
CA LEU A 493 -20.57 26.65 -0.97
C LEU A 493 -21.03 28.00 -1.54
N GLY A 494 -21.20 28.04 -2.86
CA GLY A 494 -21.60 29.19 -3.65
C GLY A 494 -22.85 28.91 -4.46
N ARG A 495 -23.09 29.73 -5.49
CA ARG A 495 -24.28 29.63 -6.35
C ARG A 495 -24.40 28.26 -7.04
N GLU A 496 -23.28 27.61 -7.34
CA GLU A 496 -23.27 26.32 -8.03
C GLU A 496 -23.79 25.17 -7.14
N VAL A 497 -23.36 25.11 -5.88
CA VAL A 497 -23.85 24.10 -4.93
C VAL A 497 -25.35 24.26 -4.68
N TRP A 498 -25.85 25.49 -4.59
CA TRP A 498 -27.30 25.74 -4.48
C TRP A 498 -28.08 25.31 -5.72
N ARG A 499 -27.52 25.51 -6.91
CA ARG A 499 -28.10 25.02 -8.17
C ARG A 499 -28.11 23.49 -8.21
N GLN A 500 -27.02 22.85 -7.81
CA GLN A 500 -26.91 21.40 -7.73
C GLN A 500 -27.84 20.82 -6.67
N ALA A 501 -27.99 21.46 -5.51
CA ALA A 501 -28.94 21.06 -4.46
C ALA A 501 -30.40 21.14 -4.96
N LYS A 502 -30.75 22.14 -5.78
CA LYS A 502 -32.06 22.20 -6.44
C LYS A 502 -32.28 21.02 -7.39
N ASN A 503 -31.24 20.63 -8.13
CA ASN A 503 -31.27 19.45 -9.00
C ASN A 503 -31.38 18.14 -8.19
N ASP A 504 -30.69 18.04 -7.06
CA ASP A 504 -30.78 16.91 -6.12
C ASP A 504 -32.19 16.79 -5.54
N ILE A 505 -32.83 17.90 -5.17
CA ILE A 505 -34.24 17.91 -4.72
C ILE A 505 -35.17 17.44 -5.84
N ALA A 506 -34.93 17.86 -7.08
CA ALA A 506 -35.71 17.40 -8.23
C ALA A 506 -35.54 15.89 -8.48
N ARG A 507 -34.30 15.38 -8.40
CA ARG A 507 -33.98 13.94 -8.51
C ARG A 507 -34.61 13.13 -7.38
N LEU A 508 -34.54 13.61 -6.15
CA LEU A 508 -35.19 13.00 -4.99
C LEU A 508 -36.70 12.92 -5.21
N ARG A 509 -37.33 14.00 -5.71
CA ARG A 509 -38.77 14.01 -6.02
C ARG A 509 -39.13 13.03 -7.14
N ILE A 510 -38.31 12.92 -8.19
CA ILE A 510 -38.51 11.97 -9.28
C ILE A 510 -38.36 10.53 -8.77
N TRP A 511 -37.35 10.27 -7.95
CA TRP A 511 -37.13 8.97 -7.33
C TRP A 511 -38.31 8.59 -6.43
N LEU A 512 -38.78 9.51 -5.57
CA LEU A 512 -39.98 9.35 -4.74
C LEU A 512 -41.27 9.12 -5.55
N ALA A 513 -41.32 9.57 -6.80
CA ALA A 513 -42.45 9.38 -7.72
C ALA A 513 -42.28 8.17 -8.68
N GLY A 514 -41.11 7.52 -8.67
CA GLY A 514 -40.69 6.55 -9.68
C GLY A 514 -41.32 5.15 -9.52
N PRO A 515 -41.32 4.34 -10.59
CA PRO A 515 -41.90 3.00 -10.59
C PRO A 515 -41.18 2.01 -9.65
N ALA A 516 -39.93 2.29 -9.26
CA ALA A 516 -39.19 1.50 -8.27
C ALA A 516 -39.81 1.51 -6.86
N LEU A 517 -40.69 2.47 -6.58
CA LEU A 517 -41.46 2.57 -5.32
C LEU A 517 -42.91 2.09 -5.48
N ARG A 518 -43.37 1.87 -6.72
CA ARG A 518 -44.69 1.30 -6.98
C ARG A 518 -44.58 -0.21 -6.89
N ARG A 519 -45.36 -0.82 -6.00
CA ARG A 519 -45.56 -2.28 -6.06
C ARG A 519 -46.14 -2.62 -7.45
N PRO A 520 -45.70 -3.73 -8.09
CA PRO A 520 -46.34 -4.19 -9.30
C PRO A 520 -47.83 -4.43 -9.02
N GLU A 521 -48.71 -3.77 -9.76
CA GLU A 521 -50.16 -3.93 -9.64
C GLU A 521 -50.51 -5.43 -9.76
N GLY A 522 -51.17 -5.99 -8.74
CA GLY A 522 -51.57 -7.40 -8.70
C GLY A 522 -50.86 -8.27 -7.64
N THR A 523 -49.83 -7.77 -6.94
CA THR A 523 -49.28 -8.46 -5.77
C THR A 523 -50.14 -8.18 -4.52
N GLN A 524 -50.99 -9.14 -4.14
CA GLN A 524 -51.60 -9.13 -2.81
C GLN A 524 -50.49 -9.08 -1.75
N PRO A 525 -50.65 -8.31 -0.65
CA PRO A 525 -49.68 -8.35 0.43
C PRO A 525 -49.60 -9.79 0.92
N GLY A 526 -48.43 -10.43 0.76
CA GLY A 526 -48.23 -11.77 1.28
C GLY A 526 -48.61 -11.81 2.75
N TRP A 527 -49.22 -12.91 3.19
CA TRP A 527 -49.50 -13.23 4.60
C TRP A 527 -48.38 -12.83 5.59
N PRO A 528 -47.07 -12.90 5.25
CA PRO A 528 -45.99 -12.45 6.13
C PRO A 528 -45.98 -10.94 6.43
N LEU A 529 -46.42 -10.09 5.51
CA LEU A 529 -46.36 -8.63 5.64
C LEU A 529 -47.41 -8.09 6.61
N VAL A 530 -48.59 -8.72 6.64
CA VAL A 530 -49.65 -8.40 7.60
C VAL A 530 -49.24 -8.84 9.01
N TRP A 531 -48.63 -10.03 9.14
CA TRP A 531 -48.12 -10.53 10.41
C TRP A 531 -46.95 -9.71 10.95
N THR A 532 -45.95 -9.37 10.13
CA THR A 532 -44.85 -8.49 10.54
C THR A 532 -45.35 -7.12 10.97
N GLY A 533 -46.29 -6.51 10.23
CA GLY A 533 -46.95 -5.26 10.61
C GLY A 533 -47.72 -5.37 11.93
N ALA A 534 -48.50 -6.44 12.12
CA ALA A 534 -49.24 -6.71 13.35
C ALA A 534 -48.32 -6.94 14.55
N VAL A 535 -47.23 -7.70 14.37
CA VAL A 535 -46.20 -7.93 15.41
C VAL A 535 -45.51 -6.63 15.78
N VAL A 536 -45.15 -5.80 14.80
CA VAL A 536 -44.56 -4.47 15.03
C VAL A 536 -45.52 -3.55 15.79
N ALA A 537 -46.80 -3.54 15.44
CA ALA A 537 -47.81 -2.74 16.13
C ALA A 537 -48.05 -3.23 17.57
N LEU A 538 -48.19 -4.55 17.76
CA LEU A 538 -48.38 -5.18 19.07
C LEU A 538 -47.16 -4.95 19.97
N LEU A 539 -45.95 -5.14 19.44
CA LEU A 539 -44.72 -4.92 20.19
C LEU A 539 -44.52 -3.44 20.54
N SER A 540 -44.88 -2.52 19.63
CA SER A 540 -44.90 -1.07 19.92
C SER A 540 -45.89 -0.73 21.05
N LEU A 541 -47.07 -1.37 21.06
CA LEU A 541 -48.06 -1.18 22.11
C LEU A 541 -47.56 -1.72 23.46
N VAL A 542 -47.00 -2.94 23.49
CA VAL A 542 -46.40 -3.53 24.69
C VAL A 542 -45.27 -2.65 25.21
N LEU A 543 -44.38 -2.17 24.34
CA LEU A 543 -43.31 -1.25 24.73
C LEU A 543 -43.85 0.06 25.29
N ALA A 544 -44.88 0.64 24.69
CA ALA A 544 -45.52 1.86 25.18
C ALA A 544 -46.11 1.65 26.59
N LEU A 545 -46.75 0.49 26.82
CA LEU A 545 -47.28 0.12 28.13
C LEU A 545 -46.16 -0.09 29.17
N VAL A 546 -45.08 -0.79 28.80
CA VAL A 546 -43.89 -0.97 29.65
C VAL A 546 -43.25 0.37 29.97
N HIS A 547 -43.10 1.25 28.98
CA HIS A 547 -42.55 2.60 29.16
C HIS A 547 -43.41 3.45 30.10
N LEU A 548 -44.74 3.40 29.96
CA LEU A 548 -45.66 4.08 30.86
C LEU A 548 -45.57 3.54 32.29
N ARG A 549 -45.40 2.21 32.45
CA ARG A 549 -45.22 1.57 33.77
C ARG A 549 -43.89 1.95 34.40
N LEU A 550 -42.77 1.90 33.66
CA LEU A 550 -41.45 2.35 34.11
C LEU A 550 -41.47 3.84 34.49
N ARG A 551 -42.15 4.69 33.71
CA ARG A 551 -42.35 6.11 34.04
C ARG A 551 -43.13 6.31 35.33
N ARG A 552 -44.16 5.50 35.59
CA ARG A 552 -44.90 5.54 36.87
C ARG A 552 -44.00 5.16 38.04
N VAL A 553 -43.23 4.08 37.92
CA VAL A 553 -42.26 3.64 38.93
C VAL A 553 -41.21 4.73 39.20
N MET A 554 -40.65 5.34 38.14
CA MET A 554 -39.72 6.46 38.27
C MET A 554 -40.30 7.69 38.97
N ARG A 555 -41.60 7.98 38.81
CA ARG A 555 -42.23 9.11 39.50
C ARG A 555 -42.41 8.85 41.00
N GLY A 556 -42.54 7.57 41.39
CA GLY A 556 -42.62 7.17 42.79
C GLY A 556 -41.26 7.08 43.49
N LEU A 557 -40.16 7.03 42.73
CA LEU A 557 -38.78 6.94 43.21
C LEU A 557 -38.02 8.28 43.09
N ARG A 558 -38.69 9.43 43.28
CA ARG A 558 -38.03 10.74 43.14
C ARG A 558 -36.76 10.79 44.00
N ALA A 559 -35.68 11.33 43.44
CA ALA A 559 -34.43 11.58 44.16
C ALA A 559 -34.65 12.67 45.21
N ASP A 560 -35.10 12.27 46.40
CA ASP A 560 -34.84 13.02 47.62
C ASP A 560 -33.46 12.61 48.15
N ASP A 561 -32.73 13.57 48.73
CA ASP A 561 -31.35 13.38 49.19
C ASP A 561 -31.21 12.30 50.29
N ASP A 562 -32.31 11.90 50.94
CA ASP A 562 -32.33 10.95 52.05
C ASP A 562 -32.66 9.49 51.67
N LEU A 563 -32.70 9.14 50.38
CA LEU A 563 -33.03 7.77 49.98
C LEU A 563 -31.84 6.79 50.19
N PRO A 564 -32.10 5.56 50.68
CA PRO A 564 -31.08 4.53 50.86
C PRO A 564 -30.46 4.10 49.52
N LEU A 565 -29.17 3.70 49.54
CA LEU A 565 -28.36 3.33 48.36
C LEU A 565 -29.08 2.39 47.37
N MET A 566 -29.83 1.41 47.87
CA MET A 566 -30.58 0.47 47.02
C MET A 566 -31.71 1.12 46.22
N GLN A 567 -32.34 2.18 46.75
CA GLN A 567 -33.37 2.91 46.03
C GLN A 567 -32.78 3.86 44.98
N ARG A 568 -31.61 4.45 45.26
CA ARG A 568 -30.82 5.22 44.28
C ARG A 568 -30.37 4.35 43.10
N LEU A 569 -29.85 3.15 43.38
CA LEU A 569 -29.48 2.17 42.35
C LEU A 569 -30.71 1.73 41.52
N ARG A 570 -31.86 1.48 42.17
CA ARG A 570 -33.11 1.15 41.47
C ARG A 570 -33.57 2.31 40.58
N PHE A 571 -33.48 3.56 41.04
CA PHE A 571 -33.80 4.73 40.23
C PHE A 571 -32.88 4.84 39.00
N ALA A 572 -31.57 4.61 39.17
CA ALA A 572 -30.61 4.62 38.08
C ALA A 572 -30.90 3.52 37.03
N ILE A 573 -31.14 2.28 37.47
CA ILE A 573 -31.43 1.14 36.58
C ILE A 573 -32.76 1.36 35.85
N VAL A 574 -33.84 1.68 36.56
CA VAL A 574 -35.17 1.90 35.97
C VAL A 574 -35.13 3.11 35.02
N GLY A 575 -34.36 4.14 35.39
CA GLY A 575 -34.13 5.32 34.57
C GLY A 575 -33.43 5.01 33.26
N LEU A 576 -32.31 4.29 33.32
CA LEU A 576 -31.55 3.87 32.14
C LEU A 576 -32.37 2.96 31.23
N LEU A 577 -33.11 1.99 31.80
CA LEU A 577 -34.03 1.12 31.05
C LEU A 577 -35.11 1.95 30.35
N SER A 578 -35.72 2.92 31.03
CA SER A 578 -36.72 3.79 30.41
C SER A 578 -36.16 4.71 29.33
N ALA A 579 -34.87 5.09 29.45
CA ALA A 579 -34.20 5.94 28.47
C ALA A 579 -33.79 5.14 27.22
N GLY A 580 -33.39 3.88 27.38
CA GLY A 580 -32.94 3.01 26.30
C GLY A 580 -34.05 2.29 25.53
N LEU A 581 -35.24 2.09 26.12
CA LEU A 581 -36.30 1.27 25.55
C LEU A 581 -36.79 1.75 24.16
N LEU A 582 -37.09 3.05 24.03
CA LEU A 582 -37.56 3.63 22.77
C LEU A 582 -36.47 3.70 21.68
N PRO A 583 -35.23 4.16 21.97
CA PRO A 583 -34.12 4.08 21.03
C PRO A 583 -33.85 2.66 20.53
N LEU A 584 -33.81 1.68 21.44
CA LEU A 584 -33.59 0.28 21.10
C LEU A 584 -34.68 -0.24 20.16
N TRP A 585 -35.93 0.17 20.40
CA TRP A 585 -37.04 -0.19 19.52
C TRP A 585 -36.91 0.39 18.11
N VAL A 586 -36.58 1.67 18.00
CA VAL A 586 -36.36 2.31 16.69
C VAL A 586 -35.18 1.67 15.95
N TRP A 587 -34.13 1.30 16.66
CA TRP A 587 -32.99 0.56 16.10
C TRP A 587 -33.38 -0.86 15.63
N LEU A 588 -34.19 -1.58 16.42
CA LEU A 588 -34.74 -2.88 16.05
C LEU A 588 -35.65 -2.79 14.83
N LEU A 589 -36.48 -1.75 14.72
CA LEU A 589 -37.31 -1.49 13.54
C LEU A 589 -36.47 -1.35 12.27
N GLY A 590 -35.29 -0.71 12.36
CA GLY A 590 -34.35 -0.62 11.24
C GLY A 590 -33.79 -1.97 10.79
N HIS A 591 -33.62 -2.92 11.71
CA HIS A 591 -33.17 -4.28 11.41
C HIS A 591 -34.32 -5.16 10.90
N LEU A 592 -35.52 -5.01 11.48
CA LEU A 592 -36.74 -5.69 11.06
C LEU A 592 -37.23 -5.24 9.69
N ALA A 593 -36.87 -4.03 9.23
CA ALA A 593 -37.10 -3.59 7.86
C ALA A 593 -36.48 -4.55 6.82
N ALA A 594 -35.40 -5.28 7.16
CA ALA A 594 -34.82 -6.29 6.28
C ALA A 594 -35.65 -7.58 6.17
N ALA A 595 -36.54 -7.83 7.13
CA ALA A 595 -37.48 -8.95 7.11
C ALA A 595 -38.81 -8.59 6.41
N THR A 596 -38.97 -7.33 5.97
CA THR A 596 -40.12 -6.90 5.17
C THR A 596 -39.76 -6.90 3.69
N ASP A 597 -40.72 -7.21 2.80
CA ASP A 597 -40.57 -7.09 1.33
C ASP A 597 -40.51 -5.63 0.86
N LEU A 598 -39.72 -4.78 1.54
CA LEU A 598 -39.41 -3.45 1.08
C LEU A 598 -38.53 -3.55 -0.18
N PRO A 599 -38.76 -2.70 -1.18
CA PRO A 599 -37.86 -2.61 -2.32
C PRO A 599 -36.41 -2.43 -1.84
N PRO A 600 -35.43 -3.16 -2.41
CA PRO A 600 -34.03 -3.08 -1.99
C PRO A 600 -33.46 -1.64 -2.08
N ALA A 601 -34.04 -0.80 -2.95
CA ALA A 601 -33.76 0.62 -3.07
C ALA A 601 -34.15 1.46 -1.83
N LEU A 602 -35.14 1.02 -1.04
CA LEU A 602 -35.60 1.69 0.18
C LEU A 602 -34.94 1.14 1.44
N LEU A 603 -34.49 -0.12 1.41
CA LEU A 603 -34.00 -0.80 2.59
C LEU A 603 -32.79 -0.09 3.21
N ALA A 604 -31.79 0.24 2.39
CA ALA A 604 -30.58 0.94 2.84
C ALA A 604 -30.86 2.35 3.42
N PRO A 605 -31.60 3.25 2.74
CA PRO A 605 -31.88 4.59 3.28
C PRO A 605 -32.80 4.55 4.52
N VAL A 606 -33.80 3.66 4.56
CA VAL A 606 -34.69 3.52 5.73
C VAL A 606 -33.93 2.99 6.95
N ARG A 607 -33.08 1.97 6.77
CA ARG A 607 -32.25 1.43 7.85
C ARG A 607 -31.27 2.49 8.38
N ALA A 608 -30.61 3.24 7.50
CA ALA A 608 -29.73 4.33 7.89
C ALA A 608 -30.48 5.40 8.70
N ALA A 609 -31.62 5.88 8.17
CA ALA A 609 -32.44 6.89 8.85
C ALA A 609 -32.92 6.44 10.23
N LEU A 610 -33.42 5.21 10.36
CA LEU A 610 -33.89 4.66 11.64
C LEU A 610 -32.74 4.46 12.64
N THR A 611 -31.57 4.03 12.18
CA THR A 611 -30.39 3.86 13.04
C THR A 611 -29.94 5.21 13.61
N HIS A 612 -29.83 6.24 12.76
CA HIS A 612 -29.46 7.58 13.21
C HIS A 612 -30.57 8.24 14.06
N ALA A 613 -31.84 8.00 13.76
CA ALA A 613 -32.95 8.44 14.60
C ALA A 613 -32.93 7.78 15.99
N ALA A 614 -32.59 6.49 16.07
CA ALA A 614 -32.40 5.79 17.34
C ALA A 614 -31.29 6.42 18.19
N LEU A 615 -30.14 6.75 17.58
CA LEU A 615 -29.05 7.44 18.28
C LEU A 615 -29.46 8.82 18.80
N ALA A 616 -30.17 9.62 17.98
CA ALA A 616 -30.67 10.92 18.41
C ALA A 616 -31.69 10.80 19.56
N LEU A 617 -32.60 9.82 19.47
CA LEU A 617 -33.55 9.52 20.54
C LEU A 617 -32.83 9.06 21.81
N ALA A 618 -31.78 8.26 21.70
CA ALA A 618 -30.97 7.83 22.84
C ALA A 618 -30.37 9.04 23.56
N ALA A 619 -29.73 9.95 22.81
CA ALA A 619 -29.18 11.18 23.37
C ALA A 619 -30.26 12.05 24.04
N LEU A 620 -31.43 12.21 23.42
CA LEU A 620 -32.54 12.98 24.00
C LEU A 620 -33.09 12.34 25.28
N HIS A 621 -33.28 11.03 25.29
CA HIS A 621 -33.86 10.32 26.43
C HIS A 621 -32.87 10.20 27.58
N LEU A 622 -31.60 9.96 27.29
CA LEU A 622 -30.52 9.98 28.27
C LEU A 622 -30.33 11.39 28.83
N GLY A 623 -30.31 12.41 28.00
CA GLY A 623 -30.23 13.81 28.43
C GLY A 623 -31.43 14.24 29.28
N ARG A 624 -32.64 13.74 28.98
CA ARG A 624 -33.84 13.96 29.82
C ARG A 624 -33.75 13.22 31.16
N PHE A 625 -33.17 12.02 31.19
CA PHE A 625 -32.99 11.27 32.43
C PHE A 625 -31.95 11.94 33.35
N LEU A 626 -30.80 12.31 32.77
CA LEU A 626 -29.70 12.94 33.48
C LEU A 626 -30.06 14.35 33.95
N PHE A 627 -30.51 15.23 33.06
CA PHE A 627 -30.53 16.69 33.29
C PHE A 627 -31.93 17.29 33.46
N ARG A 628 -32.97 16.50 33.73
CA ARG A 628 -34.29 17.04 34.13
C ARG A 628 -34.21 17.63 35.55
N PRO A 629 -35.12 18.55 35.91
CA PRO A 629 -35.31 18.94 37.31
C PRO A 629 -35.59 17.70 38.17
N GLY A 630 -34.85 17.52 39.26
CA GLY A 630 -34.86 16.31 40.10
C GLY A 630 -34.35 15.06 39.37
N GLY A 631 -33.49 15.24 38.37
CA GLY A 631 -32.84 14.18 37.61
C GLY A 631 -31.60 13.63 38.29
N PHE A 632 -30.97 12.64 37.67
CA PHE A 632 -29.77 12.00 38.21
C PHE A 632 -28.60 12.99 38.42
N ALA A 633 -28.47 13.97 37.53
CA ALA A 633 -27.43 14.99 37.62
C ALA A 633 -27.59 15.95 38.83
N GLU A 634 -28.83 16.30 39.17
CA GLU A 634 -29.11 17.16 40.32
C GLU A 634 -28.99 16.37 41.63
N GLY A 635 -29.55 15.16 41.71
CA GLY A 635 -29.59 14.36 42.95
C GLY A 635 -28.31 13.59 43.30
N GLU A 636 -27.56 13.08 42.31
CA GLU A 636 -26.36 12.26 42.58
C GLU A 636 -25.06 12.97 42.20
N LEU A 637 -25.08 13.88 41.23
CA LEU A 637 -23.89 14.64 40.79
C LEU A 637 -23.85 16.06 41.37
N ASN A 638 -24.84 16.43 42.20
CA ASN A 638 -24.93 17.72 42.89
C ASN A 638 -24.77 18.94 41.95
N LEU A 639 -25.25 18.82 40.71
CA LEU A 639 -25.22 19.91 39.73
C LEU A 639 -26.31 20.93 40.04
N ARG A 640 -26.00 22.22 39.92
CA ARG A 640 -27.01 23.27 40.11
C ARG A 640 -28.13 23.13 39.07
N PRO A 641 -29.38 23.47 39.42
CA PRO A 641 -30.52 23.34 38.51
C PRO A 641 -30.36 24.19 37.24
N GLU A 642 -29.70 25.35 37.32
CA GLU A 642 -29.38 26.18 36.15
C GLU A 642 -28.40 25.49 35.19
N THR A 643 -27.41 24.76 35.74
CA THR A 643 -26.38 24.01 34.99
C THR A 643 -26.99 22.79 34.30
N ALA A 644 -27.80 22.02 35.04
CA ALA A 644 -28.56 20.91 34.49
C ALA A 644 -29.52 21.37 33.37
N ALA A 645 -30.25 22.46 33.57
CA ALA A 645 -31.12 23.02 32.54
C ALA A 645 -30.36 23.46 31.27
N ALA A 646 -29.17 24.04 31.41
CA ALA A 646 -28.32 24.43 30.30
C ALA A 646 -27.79 23.22 29.51
N LEU A 647 -27.30 22.19 30.21
CA LEU A 647 -26.84 20.93 29.60
C LEU A 647 -27.98 20.19 28.91
N ARG A 648 -29.15 20.12 29.54
CA ARG A 648 -30.36 19.56 28.92
C ARG A 648 -30.69 20.25 27.60
N LYS A 649 -30.63 21.58 27.58
CA LYS A 649 -30.93 22.37 26.38
C LYS A 649 -29.86 22.17 25.30
N ALA A 650 -28.58 22.04 25.67
CA ALA A 650 -27.52 21.71 24.74
C ALA A 650 -27.71 20.33 24.11
N VAL A 651 -27.99 19.30 24.92
CA VAL A 651 -28.29 17.95 24.41
C VAL A 651 -29.51 17.96 23.51
N GLN A 652 -30.55 18.74 23.83
CA GLN A 652 -31.72 18.89 22.96
C GLN A 652 -31.39 19.54 21.62
N ILE A 653 -30.56 20.59 21.61
CA ILE A 653 -30.14 21.26 20.38
C ILE A 653 -29.25 20.34 19.54
N LEU A 654 -28.27 19.67 20.15
CA LEU A 654 -27.36 18.75 19.45
C LEU A 654 -28.11 17.54 18.89
N ALA A 655 -28.93 16.88 19.70
CA ALA A 655 -29.70 15.73 19.24
C ALA A 655 -30.80 16.13 18.24
N GLY A 656 -31.36 17.34 18.38
CA GLY A 656 -32.27 17.93 17.39
C GLY A 656 -31.58 18.22 16.06
N GLY A 657 -30.40 18.83 16.09
CA GLY A 657 -29.57 19.06 14.89
C GLY A 657 -29.12 17.77 14.24
N TYR A 658 -28.72 16.77 15.04
CA TYR A 658 -28.40 15.43 14.56
C TYR A 658 -29.60 14.78 13.85
N ALA A 659 -30.79 14.82 14.47
CA ALA A 659 -32.00 14.26 13.87
C ALA A 659 -32.45 15.02 12.61
N LEU A 660 -32.33 16.35 12.61
CA LEU A 660 -32.81 17.19 11.52
C LEU A 660 -31.87 17.21 10.31
N PHE A 661 -30.57 17.04 10.54
CA PHE A 661 -29.55 17.20 9.50
C PHE A 661 -28.75 15.92 9.21
N LEU A 662 -28.19 15.27 10.23
CA LEU A 662 -27.34 14.07 10.02
C LEU A 662 -28.14 12.80 9.71
N ALA A 663 -29.30 12.60 10.32
CA ALA A 663 -30.16 11.47 10.01
C ALA A 663 -30.63 11.48 8.53
N PRO A 664 -31.20 12.58 7.98
CA PRO A 664 -31.53 12.63 6.56
C PRO A 664 -30.29 12.56 5.66
N ARG A 665 -29.15 13.17 6.03
CA ARG A 665 -27.88 13.02 5.29
C ARG A 665 -27.52 11.55 5.08
N SER A 666 -27.57 10.74 6.14
CA SER A 666 -27.22 9.32 6.06
C SER A 666 -28.07 8.54 5.04
N ALA A 667 -29.36 8.90 4.94
CA ALA A 667 -30.28 8.30 3.97
C ALA A 667 -30.03 8.78 2.53
N LEU A 668 -29.62 10.04 2.35
CA LEU A 668 -29.37 10.63 1.03
C LEU A 668 -28.02 10.20 0.43
N VAL A 669 -27.05 9.82 1.27
CA VAL A 669 -25.75 9.25 0.86
C VAL A 669 -25.86 7.74 0.56
N ALA A 670 -26.79 7.04 1.20
CA ALA A 670 -27.02 5.62 0.95
C ALA A 670 -27.44 5.37 -0.51
N GLY A 671 -26.96 4.28 -1.12
CA GLY A 671 -27.40 3.84 -2.44
C GLY A 671 -28.91 3.53 -2.42
N PRO A 672 -29.69 3.90 -3.45
CA PRO A 672 -29.30 4.28 -4.83
C PRO A 672 -29.28 5.79 -5.14
N LEU A 673 -29.54 6.68 -4.17
CA LEU A 673 -29.75 8.11 -4.44
C LEU A 673 -28.45 8.89 -4.73
N ARG A 674 -27.36 8.58 -4.01
CA ARG A 674 -26.00 9.17 -4.17
C ARG A 674 -26.02 10.66 -4.59
N LEU A 675 -26.66 11.48 -3.77
CA LEU A 675 -26.72 12.92 -3.97
C LEU A 675 -25.46 13.57 -3.38
N ASP A 676 -24.97 14.64 -3.98
CA ASP A 676 -23.68 15.23 -3.61
C ASP A 676 -23.84 16.58 -2.88
N ALA A 677 -24.73 17.45 -3.36
CA ALA A 677 -24.85 18.82 -2.84
C ALA A 677 -25.77 18.91 -1.62
N LEU A 678 -26.90 18.20 -1.65
CA LEU A 678 -27.88 18.23 -0.56
C LEU A 678 -27.34 17.63 0.76
N PRO A 679 -26.64 16.47 0.77
CA PRO A 679 -26.07 15.91 2.00
C PRO A 679 -24.96 16.76 2.60
N ARG A 680 -24.21 17.49 1.75
CA ARG A 680 -23.18 18.43 2.19
C ARG A 680 -23.78 19.64 2.90
N LEU A 681 -24.84 20.25 2.36
CA LEU A 681 -25.55 21.34 3.04
C LEU A 681 -26.10 20.92 4.40
N LEU A 682 -26.63 19.69 4.50
CA LEU A 682 -27.09 19.14 5.78
C LEU A 682 -25.93 18.95 6.76
N TYR A 683 -24.77 18.47 6.30
CA TYR A 683 -23.58 18.34 7.15
C TYR A 683 -23.13 19.69 7.71
N THR A 684 -22.97 20.71 6.86
CA THR A 684 -22.60 22.07 7.29
C THR A 684 -23.61 22.64 8.30
N LEU A 685 -24.91 22.41 8.11
CA LEU A 685 -25.94 22.84 9.07
C LEU A 685 -25.86 22.10 10.43
N ALA A 686 -25.45 20.84 10.42
CA ALA A 686 -25.19 20.08 11.64
C ALA A 686 -23.99 20.67 12.40
N ASP A 687 -22.89 20.96 11.70
CA ASP A 687 -21.69 21.56 12.28
C ASP A 687 -21.99 22.96 12.84
N MET A 688 -22.74 23.77 12.12
CA MET A 688 -23.23 25.07 12.61
C MET A 688 -24.06 24.92 13.89
N THR A 689 -24.88 23.88 13.99
CA THR A 689 -25.69 23.61 15.19
C THR A 689 -24.82 23.17 16.37
N ALA A 690 -23.80 22.35 16.12
CA ALA A 690 -22.84 21.91 17.13
C ALA A 690 -22.02 23.10 17.66
N ILE A 691 -21.46 23.90 16.76
CA ILE A 691 -20.66 25.09 17.09
C ILE A 691 -21.52 26.14 17.81
N TYR A 692 -22.76 26.39 17.35
CA TYR A 692 -23.70 27.26 18.06
C TYR A 692 -23.94 26.79 19.50
N THR A 693 -24.06 25.47 19.70
CA THR A 693 -24.27 24.89 21.03
C THR A 693 -23.02 25.05 21.90
N LEU A 694 -21.83 24.77 21.36
CA LEU A 694 -20.56 24.97 22.06
C LEU A 694 -20.35 26.43 22.46
N ILE A 695 -20.60 27.38 21.55
CA ILE A 695 -20.53 28.82 21.83
C ILE A 695 -21.51 29.20 22.94
N ARG A 696 -22.73 28.66 22.92
CA ARG A 696 -23.74 28.94 23.96
C ARG A 696 -23.28 28.44 25.34
N LEU A 697 -22.64 27.28 25.41
CA LEU A 697 -22.12 26.71 26.66
C LEU A 697 -20.82 27.38 27.12
N GLY A 698 -19.96 27.79 26.18
CA GLY A 698 -18.64 28.39 26.42
C GLY A 698 -18.65 29.89 26.69
N ARG A 699 -19.81 30.57 26.65
CA ARG A 699 -19.91 32.01 26.96
C ARG A 699 -19.63 32.27 28.45
N PRO A 700 -18.92 33.35 28.83
CA PRO A 700 -18.56 33.65 30.22
C PRO A 700 -19.73 33.71 31.21
N ARG A 701 -20.94 34.02 30.73
CA ARG A 701 -22.17 34.11 31.54
C ARG A 701 -22.98 32.80 31.56
N SER A 702 -22.49 31.72 30.95
CA SER A 702 -23.22 30.45 30.94
C SER A 702 -23.32 29.86 32.35
N PRO A 703 -24.42 29.17 32.69
CA PRO A 703 -24.55 28.50 33.99
C PRO A 703 -23.42 27.50 34.26
N ILE A 704 -22.98 26.76 33.24
CA ILE A 704 -21.90 25.76 33.33
C ILE A 704 -20.59 26.41 33.76
N ILE A 705 -20.20 27.50 33.09
CA ILE A 705 -18.96 28.20 33.42
C ILE A 705 -19.03 28.83 34.81
N ARG A 706 -20.19 29.38 35.20
CA ARG A 706 -20.38 29.93 36.55
C ARG A 706 -20.24 28.85 37.63
N ASP A 707 -20.82 27.68 37.41
CA ASP A 707 -20.77 26.56 38.34
C ASP A 707 -19.36 25.97 38.43
N LEU A 708 -18.68 25.81 37.29
CA LEU A 708 -17.30 25.33 37.18
C LEU A 708 -16.30 26.31 37.83
N LEU A 709 -16.50 27.62 37.67
CA LEU A 709 -15.72 28.66 38.36
C LEU A 709 -15.99 28.69 39.87
N HIS A 710 -17.23 28.43 40.30
CA HIS A 710 -17.56 28.31 41.72
C HIS A 710 -16.92 27.09 42.36
N GLN A 711 -16.97 25.92 41.71
CA GLN A 711 -16.37 24.69 42.21
C GLN A 711 -14.83 24.78 42.28
N LEU A 712 -14.19 25.46 41.33
CA LEU A 712 -12.73 25.56 41.27
C LEU A 712 -12.11 26.56 42.25
N SER A 713 -12.90 27.40 42.95
CA SER A 713 -12.48 28.28 44.05
C SER A 713 -11.17 29.08 43.82
N ARG A 714 -10.85 29.41 42.56
CA ARG A 714 -9.60 30.08 42.20
C ARG A 714 -9.89 31.31 41.33
N PRO A 715 -9.75 32.55 41.86
CA PRO A 715 -10.04 33.78 41.12
C PRO A 715 -9.12 33.99 39.90
N GLY A 716 -7.98 33.30 39.83
CA GLY A 716 -7.08 33.34 38.67
C GLY A 716 -7.63 32.68 37.41
N LEU A 717 -8.42 31.60 37.53
CA LEU A 717 -8.97 30.86 36.38
C LEU A 717 -10.11 31.63 35.68
N ALA A 718 -10.82 32.49 36.41
CA ALA A 718 -11.88 33.33 35.85
C ALA A 718 -11.38 34.29 34.76
N ARG A 719 -10.09 34.68 34.79
CA ARG A 719 -9.46 35.52 33.76
C ARG A 719 -9.25 34.79 32.43
N PHE A 720 -9.16 33.46 32.44
CA PHE A 720 -8.93 32.63 31.25
C PHE A 720 -10.23 32.14 30.58
N VAL A 721 -11.38 32.31 31.22
CA VAL A 721 -12.68 31.91 30.67
C VAL A 721 -13.09 32.73 29.43
N PRO A 722 -12.99 34.08 29.42
CA PRO A 722 -13.25 34.86 28.21
C PRO A 722 -12.37 34.48 27.01
N PRO A 723 -11.03 34.31 27.12
CA PRO A 723 -10.22 33.91 25.98
C PRO A 723 -10.50 32.47 25.53
N ILE A 724 -10.85 31.53 26.41
CA ILE A 724 -11.28 30.18 25.99
C ILE A 724 -12.59 30.23 25.17
N GLY A 725 -13.57 31.02 25.62
CA GLY A 725 -14.82 31.20 24.87
C GLY A 725 -14.61 31.88 23.52
N ALA A 726 -13.70 32.86 23.45
CA ALA A 726 -13.30 33.50 22.20
C ALA A 726 -12.55 32.54 21.27
N PHE A 727 -11.64 31.72 21.81
CA PHE A 727 -10.92 30.69 21.07
C PHE A 727 -11.87 29.67 20.46
N LEU A 728 -12.82 29.12 21.23
CA LEU A 728 -13.82 28.17 20.72
C LEU A 728 -14.69 28.78 19.61
N LEU A 729 -14.98 30.08 19.70
CA LEU A 729 -15.73 30.79 18.65
C LEU A 729 -14.90 30.96 17.38
N VAL A 730 -13.64 31.39 17.50
CA VAL A 730 -12.73 31.55 16.35
C VAL A 730 -12.45 30.20 15.70
N PHE A 731 -12.20 29.16 16.50
CA PHE A 731 -11.97 27.80 16.02
C PHE A 731 -13.20 27.22 15.32
N GLY A 732 -14.40 27.40 15.89
CA GLY A 732 -15.65 27.00 15.23
C GLY A 732 -15.90 27.76 13.91
N LEU A 733 -15.65 29.08 13.88
CA LEU A 733 -15.75 29.87 12.66
C LEU A 733 -14.74 29.42 11.59
N LEU A 734 -13.53 29.02 12.01
CA LEU A 734 -12.51 28.48 11.12
C LEU A 734 -12.97 27.17 10.48
N ILE A 735 -13.50 26.22 11.28
CA ILE A 735 -14.04 24.94 10.77
C ILE A 735 -15.14 25.20 9.74
N ILE A 736 -16.12 26.06 10.06
CA ILE A 736 -17.22 26.40 9.13
C ILE A 736 -16.67 27.07 7.86
N SER A 737 -15.72 27.98 8.02
CA SER A 737 -15.13 28.72 6.90
C SER A 737 -14.34 27.79 5.98
N MET A 738 -13.63 26.80 6.52
CA MET A 738 -12.95 25.75 5.75
C MET A 738 -13.96 24.89 4.97
N ASP A 739 -15.03 24.41 5.60
CA ASP A 739 -16.07 23.61 4.91
C ASP A 739 -16.78 24.42 3.80
N VAL A 740 -17.10 25.69 4.09
CA VAL A 740 -17.70 26.64 3.14
C VAL A 740 -16.78 26.92 1.96
N LEU A 741 -15.47 27.07 2.20
CA LEU A 741 -14.49 27.28 1.15
C LEU A 741 -14.18 26.01 0.35
N GLY A 742 -14.71 24.85 0.75
CA GLY A 742 -14.51 23.60 0.03
C GLY A 742 -13.33 22.77 0.49
N TYR A 743 -12.89 22.97 1.74
CA TYR A 743 -11.93 22.14 2.48
C TYR A 743 -12.68 21.23 3.48
N GLY A 744 -13.64 20.45 2.97
CA GLY A 744 -14.52 19.59 3.76
C GLY A 744 -13.78 18.48 4.51
N LEU A 745 -12.74 17.90 3.91
CA LEU A 745 -11.84 16.93 4.56
C LEU A 745 -11.12 17.55 5.77
N VAL A 746 -10.63 18.78 5.64
CA VAL A 746 -9.94 19.51 6.72
C VAL A 746 -10.92 19.87 7.83
N ALA A 747 -12.11 20.36 7.48
CA ALA A 747 -13.15 20.70 8.44
C ALA A 747 -13.62 19.46 9.22
N GLY A 748 -13.82 18.32 8.55
CA GLY A 748 -14.16 17.05 9.18
C GLY A 748 -13.06 16.54 10.12
N TRP A 749 -11.79 16.68 9.73
CA TRP A 749 -10.66 16.28 10.58
C TRP A 749 -10.50 17.19 11.82
N LEU A 750 -10.58 18.50 11.66
CA LEU A 750 -10.54 19.47 12.77
C LEU A 750 -11.75 19.35 13.72
N ALA A 751 -12.88 18.81 13.24
CA ALA A 751 -14.05 18.55 14.06
C ALA A 751 -14.01 17.17 14.78
N GLY A 752 -13.21 16.23 14.27
CA GLY A 752 -13.12 14.85 14.77
C GLY A 752 -11.89 14.55 15.64
N GLY A 753 -10.79 15.29 15.47
CA GLY A 753 -9.63 15.29 16.37
C GLY A 753 -9.86 16.16 17.59
#